data_AF-A0A4U5UH90-F1
#
_entry.id   AF-A0A4U5UH90-F1
#
_cell.length_a   1.000
_cell.length_b   1.000
_cell.length_c   1.000
_cell.angle_alpha   90.00
_cell.angle_beta   90.00
_cell.angle_gamma   90.00
#
_symmetry.space_group_name_H-M   'P 1'
#
loop_
_entity.id
_entity.type
_entity.pdbx_description
1 polymer ?
#
loop_
_entity_poly.entity_id
_entity_poly.type
_entity_poly.pdbx_seq_one_letter_code
_entity_poly.pdbx_strand_id
1 'polypeptide(L)'
;MSRDSDPYIFTTDTLPSDHRFLPPLANGLLGWRVYNSIMHMGGVYNGEGGRCHRADVPCPLAVKVETEEPAQHTYGLDTHTGVFTHTAVSASVTFSQSLYSHRYYPNLMVMEVLLVRQVTSEEPVTVKLVSSFKPQSKDIVFESGPDYKGGRHIRGKTNSAEFPGGSCPVVHLIWTPIPSTLTLTPEQSQSRWGFILIAANSLDTAESAFDEGLNLMASGDLRPSHEKAWKELWLQSKVETTGSESLCKALIGCMFYLLSAFPSIHDTSSSFGGVSPGGLSNGGDGQDYWGHVFWDQDIWMYPGIALFYPRLARSVLEYRVGTIDGAKDNAQKQGYKGIKFPWESAVSGREVCPEDIYGQQEIHINGDVTLAFQHYLYLTEDLAMFTEGRGSEVIYGVADYWVSRVSWNPEDQKYHLLGVMPPDEYYYNVNNSVYTNTVAKFSLQFAVELAALLQHPAPKEWQEVAEHLKIPFDQESQYHPEYDGYIKGHPVKQADTVMLGYPLGLPMTPEVRRNDLEAYEPITDPQGPAMTWGMFAIGWLELGEAERAHTLLQKCFKNIQGPFQVWSESSDGTGAVNFLTGMGGFLQAVLFGYTGFRVQKDCLAFSPLLPNDISELCIRGVNYLGNQMDWLLRRDEICIILREQESSTSKSYDLQVVLKASGTKIPLTAVRSLMQMFDGKAQEFISDIDNVHMVWLEEIQQEANRMFSRFSKGKRSNLRGSSVKSLNFIAEEGTTPEASTSEADTTTQPKRTTRKNKQTKPEVAESVSQSPQRQTEEEEEEEKTDKSHDADVQPDSMCGTTQSPPKIPSPDIVVNISPAERLSAELAKKLESSPGRTAAKIAIADTTRRSRRSSVRCSLKLRHSLAGLRHSMTQESIRRASRRSMLKRRESRMGNSTCSNNIDADSCMDSAEEEDKEASRQSTKRKAPDTVEESPTKRFSPPKKSQSAIRPNMKSFLHTVQKNQLLMMTPNSLGRTAVIKSFIKHTTPMKIDSKTKERYKLEALKKKQEQEEERMKKMEEDKKKKQEELKRKRDERLRRVFEAKVKEEQKEEEKKKKIEQKMAQIDEKNDKRQAEEKAKKKVAVKRQEELELKKKLEEEAKRKKIQQAEEEKRQQELLAKKKAEEEEQRARKLAEARRALELKREQERERDRRAGEGTTSCY
;
A
#
# COMPACT_ATOMS: atom_id res chain seq x y z
N MET A 1 7.42 -30.63 10.38
CA MET A 1 6.65 -29.50 10.95
C MET A 1 5.31 -30.07 11.38
N SER A 2 4.68 -29.51 12.40
CA SER A 2 3.32 -29.86 12.80
C SER A 2 2.32 -29.44 11.72
N ARG A 3 1.04 -29.84 11.84
CA ARG A 3 -0.04 -29.24 11.05
C ARG A 3 -0.43 -27.90 11.70
N ASP A 4 0.50 -26.95 11.59
CA ASP A 4 0.37 -25.61 12.15
C ASP A 4 -0.72 -24.81 11.39
N SER A 5 -1.33 -23.83 12.04
CA SER A 5 -2.42 -23.03 11.46
C SER A 5 -1.96 -22.30 10.19
N ASP A 6 -2.78 -22.29 9.14
CA ASP A 6 -2.54 -21.48 7.95
C ASP A 6 -2.33 -20.00 8.33
N PRO A 7 -1.17 -19.39 8.00
CA PRO A 7 -0.89 -18.02 8.40
C PRO A 7 -1.75 -16.97 7.67
N TYR A 8 -2.49 -17.36 6.63
CA TYR A 8 -3.43 -16.49 5.93
C TYR A 8 -4.82 -16.42 6.57
N ILE A 9 -5.14 -17.28 7.55
CA ILE A 9 -6.46 -17.32 8.19
C ILE A 9 -6.38 -16.83 9.64
N PHE A 10 -7.01 -15.69 9.92
CA PHE A 10 -7.04 -15.08 11.26
C PHE A 10 -8.32 -15.47 12.01
N THR A 11 -8.22 -16.43 12.93
CA THR A 11 -9.37 -16.99 13.68
C THR A 11 -9.45 -16.50 15.13
N THR A 12 -10.67 -16.38 15.66
CA THR A 12 -10.97 -16.09 17.08
C THR A 12 -12.35 -16.64 17.47
N ASP A 13 -12.55 -17.03 18.72
CA ASP A 13 -13.89 -17.40 19.23
C ASP A 13 -14.66 -16.17 19.79
N THR A 14 -13.99 -15.03 19.93
CA THR A 14 -14.61 -13.77 20.40
C THR A 14 -14.19 -12.56 19.56
N LEU A 15 -15.13 -11.65 19.30
CA LEU A 15 -14.86 -10.40 18.59
C LEU A 15 -14.15 -9.37 19.49
N PRO A 16 -13.35 -8.45 18.93
CA PRO A 16 -12.77 -7.32 19.66
C PRO A 16 -13.81 -6.51 20.45
N SER A 17 -13.46 -6.16 21.69
CA SER A 17 -14.28 -5.30 22.56
C SER A 17 -14.35 -3.85 22.07
N ASP A 18 -13.29 -3.36 21.42
CA ASP A 18 -13.34 -2.14 20.61
C ASP A 18 -13.71 -2.51 19.16
N HIS A 19 -14.95 -2.20 18.78
CA HIS A 19 -15.49 -2.49 17.45
C HIS A 19 -14.71 -1.79 16.31
N ARG A 20 -13.84 -0.81 16.59
CA ARG A 20 -12.96 -0.21 15.57
C ARG A 20 -11.97 -1.21 14.96
N PHE A 21 -11.65 -2.29 15.68
CA PHE A 21 -10.73 -3.35 15.23
C PHE A 21 -11.46 -4.58 14.66
N LEU A 22 -12.77 -4.48 14.39
CA LEU A 22 -13.46 -5.40 13.49
C LEU A 22 -12.87 -5.27 12.07
N PRO A 23 -12.72 -6.37 11.33
CA PRO A 23 -11.96 -6.35 10.09
C PRO A 23 -12.62 -5.47 9.04
N PRO A 24 -11.89 -4.54 8.41
CA PRO A 24 -12.35 -3.83 7.23
C PRO A 24 -12.28 -4.75 6.01
N LEU A 25 -13.34 -4.75 5.20
CA LEU A 25 -13.41 -5.44 3.91
C LEU A 25 -13.59 -4.38 2.82
N ALA A 26 -12.76 -4.46 1.77
CA ALA A 26 -12.76 -3.48 0.68
C ALA A 26 -12.28 -4.09 -0.64
N ASN A 27 -12.65 -3.46 -1.75
CA ASN A 27 -12.29 -3.87 -3.13
C ASN A 27 -11.79 -2.69 -4.01
N GLY A 28 -11.31 -1.61 -3.38
CA GLY A 28 -10.90 -0.37 -4.06
C GLY A 28 -12.03 0.61 -4.42
N LEU A 29 -13.29 0.17 -4.53
CA LEU A 29 -14.44 1.08 -4.74
C LEU A 29 -15.40 1.13 -3.55
N LEU A 30 -15.70 -0.02 -2.93
CA LEU A 30 -16.58 -0.12 -1.77
C LEU A 30 -15.80 -0.64 -0.56
N GLY A 31 -15.99 0.00 0.59
CA GLY A 31 -15.33 -0.34 1.84
C GLY A 31 -16.25 -0.25 3.04
N TRP A 32 -16.22 -1.25 3.92
CA TRP A 32 -16.93 -1.25 5.20
C TRP A 32 -16.14 -1.98 6.28
N ARG A 33 -16.50 -1.77 7.55
CA ARG A 33 -16.08 -2.62 8.68
C ARG A 33 -17.17 -3.66 8.92
N VAL A 34 -16.81 -4.91 9.17
CA VAL A 34 -17.78 -6.00 9.40
C VAL A 34 -18.79 -5.62 10.49
N TYR A 35 -20.08 -5.89 10.23
CA TYR A 35 -21.24 -5.50 11.05
C TYR A 35 -21.48 -4.00 11.28
N ASN A 36 -20.73 -3.10 10.64
CA ASN A 36 -21.00 -1.66 10.71
C ASN A 36 -22.23 -1.29 9.86
N SER A 37 -23.11 -0.44 10.37
CA SER A 37 -24.28 0.06 9.62
C SER A 37 -23.92 1.09 8.54
N ILE A 38 -22.68 1.61 8.57
CA ILE A 38 -22.12 2.54 7.59
C ILE A 38 -21.06 1.82 6.75
N MET A 39 -21.18 1.97 5.44
CA MET A 39 -20.16 1.70 4.44
C MET A 39 -19.77 3.00 3.72
N HIS A 40 -18.72 2.95 2.91
CA HIS A 40 -18.21 4.07 2.14
C HIS A 40 -17.95 3.66 0.69
N MET A 41 -18.04 4.65 -0.22
CA MET A 41 -17.77 4.48 -1.64
C MET A 41 -16.69 5.48 -2.10
N GLY A 42 -15.74 5.00 -2.91
CA GLY A 42 -14.68 5.81 -3.51
C GLY A 42 -15.26 6.96 -4.35
N GLY A 43 -14.67 8.15 -4.23
CA GLY A 43 -15.12 9.36 -4.93
C GLY A 43 -16.40 10.01 -4.38
N VAL A 44 -17.02 9.48 -3.31
CA VAL A 44 -18.23 10.05 -2.71
C VAL A 44 -17.92 10.85 -1.45
N TYR A 45 -17.83 12.18 -1.60
CA TYR A 45 -17.55 13.12 -0.51
C TYR A 45 -18.70 14.11 -0.29
N ASN A 46 -18.84 14.57 0.95
CA ASN A 46 -19.78 15.59 1.41
C ASN A 46 -19.03 16.67 2.20
N GLY A 47 -19.42 17.93 2.02
CA GLY A 47 -18.87 19.06 2.77
C GLY A 47 -17.92 19.93 1.97
N GLU A 48 -17.80 21.19 2.37
CA GLU A 48 -17.09 22.24 1.63
C GLU A 48 -15.75 22.58 2.31
N GLY A 49 -14.66 22.59 1.54
CA GLY A 49 -13.31 22.91 2.03
C GLY A 49 -12.91 22.04 3.22
N GLY A 50 -12.43 22.67 4.30
CA GLY A 50 -12.09 22.05 5.59
C GLY A 50 -13.23 21.35 6.36
N ARG A 51 -14.37 21.07 5.71
CA ARG A 51 -15.47 20.21 6.20
C ARG A 51 -15.81 19.07 5.24
N CYS A 52 -15.13 19.00 4.09
CA CYS A 52 -15.20 17.86 3.18
C CYS A 52 -14.77 16.60 3.93
N HIS A 53 -15.46 15.50 3.65
CA HIS A 53 -15.17 14.17 4.18
C HIS A 53 -15.92 13.10 3.38
N ARG A 54 -15.51 11.83 3.51
CA ARG A 54 -16.18 10.73 2.83
C ARG A 54 -17.59 10.55 3.38
N ALA A 55 -18.60 10.52 2.50
CA ALA A 55 -19.99 10.52 2.94
C ALA A 55 -20.40 9.17 3.55
N ASP A 56 -21.12 9.18 4.69
CA ASP A 56 -21.68 7.96 5.27
C ASP A 56 -22.72 7.36 4.33
N VAL A 57 -22.53 6.13 3.84
CA VAL A 57 -23.52 5.39 3.06
C VAL A 57 -24.12 4.28 3.93
N PRO A 58 -25.45 4.16 4.09
CA PRO A 58 -26.03 3.11 4.92
C PRO A 58 -25.92 1.75 4.23
N CYS A 59 -25.54 0.69 4.97
CA CYS A 59 -25.32 -0.65 4.41
C CYS A 59 -26.47 -1.63 4.74
N PRO A 60 -27.26 -2.09 3.76
CA PRO A 60 -28.25 -3.15 3.93
C PRO A 60 -27.71 -4.48 4.48
N LEU A 61 -26.45 -4.83 4.18
CA LEU A 61 -25.81 -6.08 4.62
C LEU A 61 -25.31 -6.03 6.08
N ALA A 62 -25.60 -4.96 6.83
CA ALA A 62 -25.22 -4.81 8.25
C ALA A 62 -26.09 -5.69 9.18
N VAL A 63 -25.98 -7.00 9.00
CA VAL A 63 -26.81 -8.06 9.57
C VAL A 63 -25.95 -9.06 10.36
N LYS A 64 -26.45 -9.51 11.51
CA LYS A 64 -25.89 -10.64 12.28
C LYS A 64 -26.83 -11.85 12.23
N VAL A 65 -26.25 -13.05 12.25
CA VAL A 65 -27.01 -14.29 12.44
C VAL A 65 -27.01 -14.66 13.92
N GLU A 66 -28.19 -14.96 14.48
CA GLU A 66 -28.37 -15.35 15.88
C GLU A 66 -29.18 -16.66 15.98
N THR A 67 -28.74 -17.57 16.85
CA THR A 67 -29.45 -18.80 17.23
C THR A 67 -30.22 -18.61 18.53
N GLU A 68 -31.33 -19.32 18.70
CA GLU A 68 -32.01 -19.40 20.01
C GLU A 68 -31.34 -20.41 20.96
N GLU A 69 -30.70 -21.44 20.39
CA GLU A 69 -29.83 -22.35 21.13
C GLU A 69 -28.48 -21.70 21.47
N PRO A 70 -27.89 -22.02 22.63
CA PRO A 70 -26.47 -21.77 22.90
C PRO A 70 -25.60 -22.44 21.83
N ALA A 71 -24.65 -21.70 21.27
CA ALA A 71 -23.77 -22.16 20.23
C ALA A 71 -22.31 -21.81 20.55
N GLN A 72 -21.36 -22.66 20.13
CA GLN A 72 -19.95 -22.27 20.05
C GLN A 72 -19.77 -21.41 18.81
N HIS A 73 -19.26 -20.19 18.97
CA HIS A 73 -18.98 -19.27 17.87
C HIS A 73 -17.50 -19.24 17.53
N THR A 74 -17.18 -19.20 16.23
CA THR A 74 -15.85 -18.92 15.72
C THR A 74 -15.94 -17.93 14.56
N TYR A 75 -15.08 -16.92 14.59
CA TYR A 75 -14.97 -15.86 13.60
C TYR A 75 -13.62 -15.97 12.90
N GLY A 76 -13.60 -15.93 11.58
CA GLY A 76 -12.40 -16.00 10.76
C GLY A 76 -12.35 -14.89 9.73
N LEU A 77 -11.18 -14.31 9.50
CA LEU A 77 -10.86 -13.60 8.26
C LEU A 77 -9.90 -14.46 7.45
N ASP A 78 -10.34 -14.95 6.30
CA ASP A 78 -9.45 -15.60 5.34
C ASP A 78 -8.88 -14.54 4.39
N THR A 79 -7.58 -14.27 4.50
CA THR A 79 -6.90 -13.29 3.64
C THR A 79 -6.55 -13.84 2.25
N HIS A 80 -6.59 -15.17 2.02
CA HIS A 80 -6.47 -15.73 0.67
C HIS A 80 -7.68 -15.37 -0.21
N THR A 81 -8.88 -15.27 0.38
CA THR A 81 -10.13 -15.01 -0.33
C THR A 81 -10.77 -13.66 -0.01
N GLY A 82 -10.30 -12.95 1.02
CA GLY A 82 -10.90 -11.71 1.52
C GLY A 82 -12.30 -11.90 2.14
N VAL A 83 -12.66 -13.13 2.47
CA VAL A 83 -13.96 -13.47 3.07
C VAL A 83 -13.85 -13.47 4.59
N PHE A 84 -14.65 -12.63 5.25
CA PHE A 84 -14.93 -12.81 6.67
C PHE A 84 -16.00 -13.89 6.84
N THR A 85 -15.83 -14.78 7.79
CA THR A 85 -16.78 -15.85 8.11
C THR A 85 -17.09 -15.87 9.61
N HIS A 86 -18.37 -15.87 9.96
CA HIS A 86 -18.88 -16.17 11.30
C HIS A 86 -19.60 -17.52 11.25
N THR A 87 -18.99 -18.52 11.88
CA THR A 87 -19.58 -19.85 12.05
C THR A 87 -20.07 -20.01 13.48
N ALA A 88 -21.20 -20.69 13.66
CA ALA A 88 -21.64 -21.14 14.98
C ALA A 88 -22.19 -22.56 14.93
N VAL A 89 -21.88 -23.35 15.94
CA VAL A 89 -22.32 -24.75 16.10
C VAL A 89 -23.20 -24.84 17.36
N SER A 90 -24.48 -25.16 17.17
CA SER A 90 -25.41 -25.50 18.25
C SER A 90 -25.72 -27.02 18.23
N ALA A 91 -26.68 -27.48 19.02
CA ALA A 91 -27.06 -28.90 19.07
C ALA A 91 -27.84 -29.34 17.81
N SER A 92 -28.71 -28.48 17.26
CA SER A 92 -29.50 -28.82 16.07
C SER A 92 -28.88 -28.39 14.74
N VAL A 93 -28.07 -27.33 14.71
CA VAL A 93 -27.61 -26.69 13.47
C VAL A 93 -26.20 -26.12 13.57
N THR A 94 -25.49 -26.11 12.44
CA THR A 94 -24.35 -25.23 12.21
C THR A 94 -24.74 -24.17 11.20
N PHE A 95 -24.56 -22.90 11.55
CA PHE A 95 -24.63 -21.80 10.58
C PHE A 95 -23.23 -21.33 10.20
N SER A 96 -23.08 -20.83 8.98
CA SER A 96 -21.91 -20.08 8.55
C SER A 96 -22.36 -18.87 7.72
N GLN A 97 -22.09 -17.67 8.23
CA GLN A 97 -22.30 -16.40 7.55
C GLN A 97 -20.98 -15.96 6.92
N SER A 98 -20.91 -15.84 5.60
CA SER A 98 -19.77 -15.24 4.88
C SER A 98 -20.10 -13.83 4.41
N LEU A 99 -19.15 -12.90 4.57
CA LEU A 99 -19.27 -11.49 4.22
C LEU A 99 -18.05 -11.06 3.40
N TYR A 100 -18.28 -10.38 2.26
CA TYR A 100 -17.21 -9.86 1.41
C TYR A 100 -17.62 -8.70 0.50
N SER A 101 -16.64 -7.85 0.16
CA SER A 101 -16.72 -6.92 -0.98
C SER A 101 -16.13 -7.62 -2.20
N HIS A 102 -16.91 -7.81 -3.26
CA HIS A 102 -16.51 -8.66 -4.37
C HIS A 102 -15.29 -8.08 -5.10
N ARG A 103 -14.24 -8.89 -5.31
CA ARG A 103 -12.94 -8.40 -5.81
C ARG A 103 -12.91 -8.10 -7.31
N TYR A 104 -13.59 -8.91 -8.14
CA TYR A 104 -13.67 -8.66 -9.59
C TYR A 104 -14.63 -7.51 -9.92
N TYR A 105 -15.90 -7.63 -9.53
CA TYR A 105 -16.96 -6.62 -9.72
C TYR A 105 -16.94 -5.57 -8.59
N PRO A 106 -16.44 -4.34 -8.83
CA PRO A 106 -16.15 -3.40 -7.75
C PRO A 106 -17.42 -2.82 -7.09
N ASN A 107 -18.53 -2.76 -7.81
CA ASN A 107 -19.81 -2.24 -7.30
C ASN A 107 -20.59 -3.21 -6.39
N LEU A 108 -20.10 -4.44 -6.17
CA LEU A 108 -20.85 -5.54 -5.57
C LEU A 108 -20.31 -5.94 -4.19
N MET A 109 -21.21 -6.05 -3.21
CA MET A 109 -20.97 -6.61 -1.87
C MET A 109 -21.93 -7.78 -1.62
N VAL A 110 -21.49 -8.77 -0.86
CA VAL A 110 -22.20 -10.05 -0.69
C VAL A 110 -22.28 -10.46 0.78
N MET A 111 -23.42 -11.01 1.15
CA MET A 111 -23.61 -11.86 2.33
C MET A 111 -24.16 -13.21 1.90
N GLU A 112 -23.45 -14.30 2.22
CA GLU A 112 -23.98 -15.67 2.13
C GLU A 112 -24.27 -16.20 3.53
N VAL A 113 -25.36 -16.96 3.68
CA VAL A 113 -25.64 -17.75 4.90
C VAL A 113 -25.88 -19.20 4.49
N LEU A 114 -25.11 -20.11 5.06
CA LEU A 114 -25.28 -21.56 4.96
C LEU A 114 -25.82 -22.08 6.30
N LEU A 115 -26.89 -22.89 6.27
CA LEU A 115 -27.33 -23.72 7.40
C LEU A 115 -27.10 -25.20 7.07
N VAL A 116 -26.58 -25.95 8.03
CA VAL A 116 -26.39 -27.41 7.97
C VAL A 116 -26.99 -28.04 9.23
N ARG A 117 -27.94 -28.95 9.06
CA ARG A 117 -28.60 -29.70 10.13
C ARG A 117 -27.61 -30.71 10.74
N GLN A 118 -27.42 -30.66 12.05
CA GLN A 118 -26.53 -31.58 12.78
C GLN A 118 -27.23 -32.86 13.24
N VAL A 119 -28.55 -32.80 13.49
CA VAL A 119 -29.35 -33.94 13.96
C VAL A 119 -30.60 -34.11 13.11
N THR A 120 -30.86 -35.34 12.65
CA THR A 120 -32.11 -35.72 11.98
C THR A 120 -33.29 -35.50 12.92
N SER A 121 -34.16 -34.55 12.59
CA SER A 121 -35.32 -34.17 13.39
C SER A 121 -36.42 -33.69 12.45
N GLU A 122 -37.66 -34.03 12.76
CA GLU A 122 -38.85 -33.61 12.00
C GLU A 122 -39.21 -32.12 12.23
N GLU A 123 -38.50 -31.43 13.14
CA GLU A 123 -38.69 -30.01 13.40
C GLU A 123 -37.90 -29.12 12.42
N PRO A 124 -38.47 -27.98 11.96
CA PRO A 124 -37.79 -27.00 11.12
C PRO A 124 -36.85 -26.13 11.96
N VAL A 125 -35.57 -26.04 11.59
CA VAL A 125 -34.60 -25.23 12.34
C VAL A 125 -34.57 -23.81 11.80
N THR A 126 -34.70 -22.82 12.68
CA THR A 126 -34.76 -21.39 12.31
C THR A 126 -33.67 -20.57 13.00
N VAL A 127 -32.98 -19.73 12.24
CA VAL A 127 -32.06 -18.68 12.75
C VAL A 127 -32.64 -17.29 12.50
N LYS A 128 -32.26 -16.33 13.34
CA LYS A 128 -32.68 -14.92 13.21
C LYS A 128 -31.62 -14.11 12.47
N LEU A 129 -32.08 -13.20 11.62
CA LEU A 129 -31.25 -12.22 10.92
C LEU A 129 -31.49 -10.83 11.53
N VAL A 130 -30.60 -10.41 12.42
CA VAL A 130 -30.70 -9.13 13.13
C VAL A 130 -30.02 -8.05 12.30
N SER A 131 -30.82 -7.30 11.53
CA SER A 131 -30.35 -6.16 10.74
C SER A 131 -30.26 -4.87 11.57
N SER A 132 -29.17 -4.14 11.41
CA SER A 132 -28.97 -2.78 11.94
C SER A 132 -29.26 -1.68 10.90
N PHE A 133 -29.62 -2.06 9.66
CA PHE A 133 -29.80 -1.14 8.55
C PHE A 133 -30.93 -0.13 8.77
N LYS A 134 -30.68 1.11 8.38
CA LYS A 134 -31.68 2.17 8.20
C LYS A 134 -31.34 2.93 6.91
N PRO A 135 -32.29 3.21 6.01
CA PRO A 135 -32.04 3.96 4.77
C PRO A 135 -31.91 5.47 5.05
N GLN A 136 -30.91 5.84 5.85
CA GLN A 136 -30.68 7.20 6.34
C GLN A 136 -29.17 7.47 6.43
N SER A 137 -28.77 8.70 6.08
CA SER A 137 -27.40 9.19 6.22
C SER A 137 -27.41 10.60 6.79
N LYS A 138 -26.31 11.02 7.42
CA LYS A 138 -26.09 12.42 7.82
C LYS A 138 -25.59 13.29 6.66
N ASP A 139 -25.12 12.67 5.58
CA ASP A 139 -24.40 13.29 4.46
C ASP A 139 -25.13 13.21 3.13
N ILE A 140 -26.10 12.31 3.01
CA ILE A 140 -26.83 12.01 1.78
C ILE A 140 -28.33 12.02 2.08
N VAL A 141 -29.10 12.85 1.35
CA VAL A 141 -30.56 12.71 1.32
C VAL A 141 -30.90 11.56 0.40
N PHE A 142 -31.58 10.53 0.92
CA PHE A 142 -32.05 9.37 0.16
C PHE A 142 -33.55 9.45 -0.11
N GLU A 143 -33.92 9.09 -1.34
CA GLU A 143 -35.27 8.92 -1.86
C GLU A 143 -35.47 7.46 -2.28
N SER A 144 -36.68 6.93 -2.15
CA SER A 144 -37.01 5.59 -2.66
C SER A 144 -37.07 5.58 -4.19
N GLY A 145 -36.30 4.69 -4.81
CA GLY A 145 -36.42 4.40 -6.24
C GLY A 145 -37.51 3.35 -6.52
N PRO A 146 -37.83 3.07 -7.79
CA PRO A 146 -38.57 1.88 -8.16
C PRO A 146 -37.73 0.63 -7.88
N ASP A 147 -38.35 -0.39 -7.27
CA ASP A 147 -37.72 -1.71 -7.07
C ASP A 147 -37.33 -2.32 -8.43
N TYR A 148 -36.14 -2.92 -8.51
CA TYR A 148 -35.57 -3.44 -9.74
C TYR A 148 -35.35 -4.96 -9.65
N LYS A 149 -36.08 -5.73 -10.47
CA LYS A 149 -36.01 -7.21 -10.54
C LYS A 149 -36.07 -7.91 -9.17
N GLY A 150 -36.88 -7.37 -8.25
CA GLY A 150 -37.04 -7.88 -6.88
C GLY A 150 -36.06 -7.29 -5.86
N GLY A 151 -35.01 -6.59 -6.29
CA GLY A 151 -34.16 -5.77 -5.44
C GLY A 151 -34.85 -4.47 -5.02
N ARG A 152 -34.64 -4.06 -3.77
CA ARG A 152 -35.03 -2.73 -3.28
C ARG A 152 -34.03 -1.68 -3.78
N HIS A 153 -34.51 -0.48 -4.05
CA HIS A 153 -33.69 0.61 -4.61
C HIS A 153 -33.88 1.91 -3.81
N ILE A 154 -32.78 2.52 -3.38
CA ILE A 154 -32.76 3.92 -2.94
C ILE A 154 -31.70 4.71 -3.69
N ARG A 155 -32.00 5.97 -3.96
CA ARG A 155 -31.15 6.92 -4.66
C ARG A 155 -30.94 8.13 -3.77
N GLY A 156 -29.72 8.63 -3.68
CA GLY A 156 -29.42 9.82 -2.89
C GLY A 156 -28.37 10.72 -3.49
N LYS A 157 -28.28 11.95 -2.98
CA LYS A 157 -27.27 12.95 -3.37
C LYS A 157 -26.63 13.55 -2.13
N THR A 158 -25.32 13.82 -2.16
CA THR A 158 -24.64 14.42 -1.01
C THR A 158 -25.13 15.85 -0.73
N ASN A 159 -25.19 16.21 0.55
CA ASN A 159 -25.77 17.46 1.04
C ASN A 159 -25.04 18.71 0.54
N SER A 160 -23.73 18.60 0.31
CA SER A 160 -22.86 19.72 -0.07
C SER A 160 -21.65 19.26 -0.86
N ALA A 161 -21.22 20.06 -1.83
CA ALA A 161 -20.05 19.81 -2.66
C ALA A 161 -18.75 20.34 -2.03
N GLU A 162 -17.62 19.80 -2.50
CA GLU A 162 -16.25 20.09 -2.04
C GLU A 162 -15.88 21.59 -2.08
N PHE A 163 -16.47 22.36 -3.00
CA PHE A 163 -16.26 23.80 -3.14
C PHE A 163 -17.53 24.50 -3.70
N PRO A 164 -17.68 25.83 -3.53
CA PRO A 164 -18.82 26.58 -4.07
C PRO A 164 -19.00 26.40 -5.58
N GLY A 165 -20.19 25.92 -5.98
CA GLY A 165 -20.51 25.63 -7.38
C GLY A 165 -20.00 24.28 -7.90
N GLY A 166 -19.33 23.47 -7.07
CA GLY A 166 -18.96 22.10 -7.40
C GLY A 166 -20.18 21.15 -7.46
N SER A 167 -19.96 19.95 -8.00
CA SER A 167 -20.94 18.88 -8.02
C SER A 167 -21.00 18.15 -6.67
N CYS A 168 -22.20 17.95 -6.11
CA CYS A 168 -22.42 16.96 -5.06
C CYS A 168 -22.71 15.58 -5.70
N PRO A 169 -21.90 14.53 -5.43
CA PRO A 169 -22.11 13.18 -5.98
C PRO A 169 -23.50 12.58 -5.71
N VAL A 170 -23.90 11.67 -6.60
CA VAL A 170 -25.11 10.84 -6.50
C VAL A 170 -24.71 9.40 -6.19
N VAL A 171 -25.50 8.71 -5.38
CA VAL A 171 -25.33 7.28 -5.04
C VAL A 171 -26.66 6.56 -5.27
N HIS A 172 -26.61 5.47 -6.02
CA HIS A 172 -27.68 4.49 -6.16
C HIS A 172 -27.31 3.22 -5.39
N LEU A 173 -28.22 2.74 -4.54
CA LEU A 173 -28.12 1.45 -3.86
C LEU A 173 -29.24 0.53 -4.35
N ILE A 174 -28.89 -0.67 -4.81
CA ILE A 174 -29.87 -1.73 -5.14
C ILE A 174 -29.48 -3.00 -4.38
N TRP A 175 -30.40 -3.62 -3.65
CA TRP A 175 -30.10 -4.81 -2.84
C TRP A 175 -31.24 -5.82 -2.75
N THR A 176 -30.89 -7.10 -2.61
CA THR A 176 -31.88 -8.18 -2.38
C THR A 176 -32.55 -8.04 -1.00
N PRO A 177 -33.88 -8.13 -0.88
CA PRO A 177 -34.57 -8.14 0.41
C PRO A 177 -34.05 -9.23 1.34
N ILE A 178 -33.71 -8.84 2.58
CA ILE A 178 -33.24 -9.77 3.62
C ILE A 178 -34.42 -10.05 4.57
N PRO A 179 -34.82 -11.32 4.79
CA PRO A 179 -35.88 -11.67 5.73
C PRO A 179 -35.41 -11.53 7.19
N SER A 180 -36.34 -11.50 8.15
CA SER A 180 -36.01 -11.50 9.59
C SER A 180 -35.48 -12.83 10.13
N THR A 181 -35.73 -13.92 9.39
CA THR A 181 -35.44 -15.30 9.78
C THR A 181 -35.10 -16.14 8.55
N LEU A 182 -34.25 -17.16 8.72
CA LEU A 182 -34.03 -18.22 7.74
C LEU A 182 -34.39 -19.55 8.38
N THR A 183 -35.17 -20.37 7.66
CA THR A 183 -35.68 -21.65 8.15
C THR A 183 -35.26 -22.76 7.21
N LEU A 184 -34.67 -23.81 7.78
CA LEU A 184 -34.33 -25.07 7.13
C LEU A 184 -35.49 -26.06 7.38
N THR A 185 -36.13 -26.56 6.33
CA THR A 185 -37.29 -27.45 6.47
C THR A 185 -36.89 -28.85 6.98
N PRO A 186 -37.82 -29.68 7.47
CA PRO A 186 -37.50 -31.03 7.98
C PRO A 186 -36.78 -31.92 6.96
N GLU A 187 -37.13 -31.78 5.68
CA GLU A 187 -36.59 -32.55 4.56
C GLU A 187 -35.20 -32.07 4.11
N GLN A 188 -34.75 -30.90 4.58
CA GLN A 188 -33.50 -30.29 4.19
C GLN A 188 -32.38 -30.60 5.20
N SER A 189 -31.31 -31.25 4.71
CA SER A 189 -30.06 -31.42 5.44
C SER A 189 -29.19 -30.16 5.47
N GLN A 190 -29.26 -29.35 4.41
CA GLN A 190 -28.61 -28.04 4.33
C GLN A 190 -29.36 -27.10 3.38
N SER A 191 -29.12 -25.80 3.51
CA SER A 191 -29.56 -24.79 2.54
C SER A 191 -28.68 -23.55 2.60
N ARG A 192 -28.54 -22.84 1.48
CA ARG A 192 -27.75 -21.62 1.36
C ARG A 192 -28.60 -20.50 0.79
N TRP A 193 -28.46 -19.31 1.38
CA TRP A 193 -29.08 -18.07 0.94
C TRP A 193 -28.00 -17.06 0.60
N GLY A 194 -28.08 -16.46 -0.60
CA GLY A 194 -27.21 -15.37 -1.04
C GLY A 194 -27.96 -14.05 -1.03
N PHE A 195 -27.31 -13.00 -0.55
CA PHE A 195 -27.82 -11.63 -0.55
C PHE A 195 -26.76 -10.70 -1.13
N ILE A 196 -27.16 -9.86 -2.07
CA ILE A 196 -26.27 -8.91 -2.76
C ILE A 196 -26.69 -7.47 -2.52
N LEU A 197 -25.69 -6.60 -2.48
CA LEU A 197 -25.81 -5.15 -2.40
C LEU A 197 -24.94 -4.53 -3.48
N ILE A 198 -25.55 -3.68 -4.30
CA ILE A 198 -24.89 -2.87 -5.31
C ILE A 198 -24.85 -1.43 -4.85
N ALA A 199 -23.70 -0.77 -5.04
CA ALA A 199 -23.56 0.67 -4.88
C ALA A 199 -22.84 1.28 -6.09
N ALA A 200 -23.45 2.28 -6.74
CA ALA A 200 -22.91 2.95 -7.93
C ALA A 200 -23.27 4.44 -7.99
N ASN A 201 -22.59 5.18 -8.87
CA ASN A 201 -22.78 6.62 -9.07
C ASN A 201 -23.83 6.95 -10.16
N SER A 202 -24.35 5.95 -10.88
CA SER A 202 -25.41 6.07 -11.88
C SER A 202 -26.42 4.93 -11.73
N LEU A 203 -27.62 5.11 -12.31
CA LEU A 203 -28.64 4.07 -12.33
C LEU A 203 -28.23 2.90 -13.23
N ASP A 204 -27.81 3.20 -14.46
CA ASP A 204 -27.42 2.22 -15.48
C ASP A 204 -26.32 1.27 -14.96
N THR A 205 -25.33 1.82 -14.24
CA THR A 205 -24.28 1.02 -13.57
C THR A 205 -24.83 0.19 -12.41
N ALA A 206 -25.78 0.71 -11.63
CA ALA A 206 -26.40 -0.03 -10.54
C ALA A 206 -27.27 -1.20 -11.06
N GLU A 207 -28.10 -0.97 -12.07
CA GLU A 207 -28.94 -1.99 -12.69
C GLU A 207 -28.09 -3.06 -13.40
N SER A 208 -27.07 -2.66 -14.17
CA SER A 208 -26.17 -3.60 -14.85
C SER A 208 -25.35 -4.44 -13.86
N ALA A 209 -24.89 -3.87 -12.75
CA ALA A 209 -24.15 -4.64 -11.73
C ALA A 209 -25.08 -5.52 -10.88
N PHE A 210 -26.35 -5.13 -10.70
CA PHE A 210 -27.36 -5.98 -10.05
C PHE A 210 -27.72 -7.17 -10.92
N ASP A 211 -27.92 -6.96 -12.22
CA ASP A 211 -28.12 -8.04 -13.20
C ASP A 211 -26.98 -9.05 -13.18
N GLU A 212 -25.73 -8.57 -13.19
CA GLU A 212 -24.57 -9.47 -13.12
C GLU A 212 -24.50 -10.20 -11.77
N GLY A 213 -24.79 -9.52 -10.65
CA GLY A 213 -24.92 -10.16 -9.35
C GLY A 213 -26.00 -11.25 -9.30
N LEU A 214 -27.15 -11.05 -9.96
CA LEU A 214 -28.20 -12.07 -10.10
C LEU A 214 -27.74 -13.24 -10.98
N ASN A 215 -27.07 -12.96 -12.11
CA ASN A 215 -26.53 -13.98 -13.01
C ASN A 215 -25.52 -14.88 -12.29
N LEU A 216 -24.61 -14.29 -11.52
CA LEU A 216 -23.58 -14.98 -10.73
C LEU A 216 -24.16 -15.84 -9.60
N MET A 217 -25.29 -15.43 -8.99
CA MET A 217 -26.02 -16.28 -8.05
C MET A 217 -26.72 -17.44 -8.76
N ALA A 218 -27.31 -17.20 -9.93
CA ALA A 218 -28.03 -18.22 -10.70
C ALA A 218 -27.09 -19.27 -11.33
N SER A 219 -25.86 -18.89 -11.69
CA SER A 219 -24.82 -19.80 -12.19
C SER A 219 -24.05 -20.52 -11.08
N GLY A 220 -24.09 -20.00 -9.85
CA GLY A 220 -23.26 -20.45 -8.72
C GLY A 220 -21.83 -19.90 -8.73
N ASP A 221 -21.48 -19.01 -9.67
CA ASP A 221 -20.12 -18.48 -9.84
C ASP A 221 -19.79 -17.31 -8.88
N LEU A 222 -20.77 -16.69 -8.20
CA LEU A 222 -20.58 -15.48 -7.37
C LEU A 222 -19.41 -15.54 -6.38
N ARG A 223 -19.24 -16.67 -5.69
CA ARG A 223 -18.12 -16.88 -4.76
C ARG A 223 -16.85 -17.34 -5.50
N PRO A 224 -16.88 -18.35 -6.40
CA PRO A 224 -15.74 -18.68 -7.25
C PRO A 224 -15.10 -17.49 -8.00
N SER A 225 -15.89 -16.56 -8.55
CA SER A 225 -15.40 -15.35 -9.24
C SER A 225 -14.68 -14.39 -8.29
N HIS A 226 -15.09 -14.36 -7.02
CA HIS A 226 -14.44 -13.57 -5.97
C HIS A 226 -13.09 -14.20 -5.57
N GLU A 227 -13.10 -15.49 -5.22
CA GLU A 227 -11.93 -16.24 -4.76
C GLU A 227 -10.86 -16.33 -5.86
N LYS A 228 -11.28 -16.52 -7.12
CA LYS A 228 -10.40 -16.49 -8.30
C LYS A 228 -9.67 -15.15 -8.44
N ALA A 229 -10.38 -14.03 -8.33
CA ALA A 229 -9.77 -12.70 -8.49
C ALA A 229 -8.77 -12.37 -7.37
N TRP A 230 -8.99 -12.85 -6.14
CA TRP A 230 -7.99 -12.77 -5.07
C TRP A 230 -6.81 -13.72 -5.29
N LYS A 231 -7.04 -14.93 -5.78
CA LYS A 231 -5.99 -15.89 -6.11
C LYS A 231 -5.07 -15.37 -7.22
N GLU A 232 -5.62 -14.75 -8.25
CA GLU A 232 -4.87 -14.09 -9.33
C GLU A 232 -3.99 -12.92 -8.82
N LEU A 233 -4.42 -12.26 -7.75
CA LEU A 233 -3.65 -11.24 -7.04
C LEU A 233 -2.51 -11.88 -6.22
N TRP A 234 -2.81 -12.83 -5.33
CA TRP A 234 -1.78 -13.52 -4.52
C TRP A 234 -0.76 -14.34 -5.32
N LEU A 235 -1.08 -14.72 -6.56
CA LEU A 235 -0.10 -15.29 -7.51
C LEU A 235 0.92 -14.25 -8.03
N GLN A 236 0.54 -12.97 -8.07
CA GLN A 236 1.36 -11.84 -8.53
C GLN A 236 2.14 -11.13 -7.42
N SER A 237 1.82 -11.31 -6.14
CA SER A 237 2.66 -10.83 -5.03
C SER A 237 2.67 -11.78 -3.84
N LYS A 238 3.85 -12.11 -3.32
CA LYS A 238 4.00 -12.82 -2.04
C LYS A 238 5.16 -12.24 -1.22
N VAL A 239 5.00 -12.15 0.09
CA VAL A 239 6.04 -11.70 1.03
C VAL A 239 5.94 -12.59 2.27
N GLU A 240 6.87 -13.51 2.44
CA GLU A 240 6.88 -14.51 3.52
C GLU A 240 8.24 -14.63 4.19
N THR A 241 8.25 -14.89 5.50
CA THR A 241 9.47 -15.06 6.30
C THR A 241 9.46 -16.38 7.06
N THR A 242 10.46 -17.21 6.82
CA THR A 242 10.70 -18.43 7.61
C THR A 242 11.49 -18.07 8.87
N GLY A 243 11.03 -18.57 10.03
CA GLY A 243 11.64 -18.36 11.35
C GLY A 243 10.81 -17.50 12.31
N SER A 244 9.95 -16.62 11.78
CA SER A 244 9.14 -15.68 12.59
C SER A 244 7.68 -15.67 12.12
N GLU A 245 6.82 -16.41 12.82
CA GLU A 245 5.39 -16.56 12.47
C GLU A 245 4.61 -15.25 12.64
N SER A 246 4.91 -14.49 13.70
CA SER A 246 4.28 -13.18 13.96
C SER A 246 4.63 -12.16 12.87
N LEU A 247 5.88 -12.13 12.40
CA LEU A 247 6.28 -11.30 11.26
C LEU A 247 5.57 -11.74 9.97
N CYS A 248 5.45 -13.05 9.72
CA CYS A 248 4.76 -13.58 8.56
C CYS A 248 3.26 -13.16 8.56
N LYS A 249 2.54 -13.40 9.67
CA LYS A 249 1.13 -12.99 9.84
C LYS A 249 0.94 -11.47 9.75
N ALA A 250 1.87 -10.68 10.29
CA ALA A 250 1.87 -9.22 10.17
C ALA A 250 2.05 -8.76 8.71
N LEU A 251 2.98 -9.35 7.96
CA LEU A 251 3.23 -9.02 6.55
C LEU A 251 2.04 -9.41 5.66
N ILE A 252 1.43 -10.58 5.89
CA ILE A 252 0.20 -11.01 5.22
C ILE A 252 -0.93 -10.02 5.49
N GLY A 253 -1.14 -9.60 6.75
CA GLY A 253 -2.13 -8.58 7.12
C GLY A 253 -1.89 -7.23 6.43
N CYS A 254 -0.64 -6.74 6.43
CA CYS A 254 -0.27 -5.50 5.74
C CYS A 254 -0.55 -5.57 4.24
N MET A 255 -0.14 -6.66 3.57
CA MET A 255 -0.41 -6.88 2.15
C MET A 255 -1.91 -6.98 1.88
N PHE A 256 -2.67 -7.72 2.68
CA PHE A 256 -4.11 -7.91 2.51
C PHE A 256 -4.89 -6.59 2.60
N TYR A 257 -4.70 -5.81 3.67
CA TYR A 257 -5.43 -4.57 3.88
C TYR A 257 -5.02 -3.46 2.91
N LEU A 258 -3.72 -3.39 2.55
CA LEU A 258 -3.27 -2.51 1.49
C LEU A 258 -3.91 -2.89 0.15
N LEU A 259 -3.82 -4.16 -0.27
CA LEU A 259 -4.41 -4.62 -1.52
C LEU A 259 -5.94 -4.48 -1.56
N SER A 260 -6.64 -4.53 -0.42
CA SER A 260 -8.09 -4.30 -0.32
C SER A 260 -8.49 -2.84 -0.62
N ALA A 261 -7.58 -1.88 -0.42
CA ALA A 261 -7.81 -0.46 -0.73
C ALA A 261 -7.57 -0.10 -2.21
N PHE A 262 -7.06 -1.03 -3.01
CA PHE A 262 -6.83 -0.87 -4.45
C PHE A 262 -7.89 -1.60 -5.29
N PRO A 263 -8.17 -1.14 -6.53
CA PRO A 263 -9.18 -1.73 -7.41
C PRO A 263 -8.82 -3.15 -7.88
N SER A 264 -9.70 -3.74 -8.69
CA SER A 264 -9.38 -4.96 -9.43
C SER A 264 -8.24 -4.71 -10.43
N ILE A 265 -7.31 -5.65 -10.57
CA ILE A 265 -6.27 -5.64 -11.63
C ILE A 265 -6.84 -5.77 -13.05
N HIS A 266 -8.14 -6.11 -13.15
CA HIS A 266 -8.94 -6.18 -14.36
C HIS A 266 -9.89 -4.98 -14.53
N ASP A 267 -9.90 -4.03 -13.59
CA ASP A 267 -10.68 -2.80 -13.74
C ASP A 267 -10.09 -1.94 -14.88
N THR A 268 -10.98 -1.49 -15.76
CA THR A 268 -10.68 -0.63 -16.91
C THR A 268 -11.71 0.48 -17.06
N SER A 269 -12.59 0.68 -16.06
CA SER A 269 -13.79 1.51 -16.18
C SER A 269 -14.10 2.38 -14.96
N SER A 270 -13.65 2.03 -13.75
CA SER A 270 -13.90 2.86 -12.56
C SER A 270 -12.81 3.92 -12.33
N SER A 271 -13.22 5.09 -11.84
CA SER A 271 -12.30 6.19 -11.48
C SER A 271 -11.75 5.95 -10.08
N PHE A 272 -10.48 5.53 -9.99
CA PHE A 272 -9.82 5.31 -8.72
C PHE A 272 -9.70 6.61 -7.90
N GLY A 273 -10.22 6.59 -6.66
CA GLY A 273 -10.31 7.77 -5.79
C GLY A 273 -9.09 8.06 -4.93
N GLY A 274 -7.96 7.38 -5.18
CA GLY A 274 -6.75 7.43 -4.33
C GLY A 274 -6.90 6.65 -3.02
N VAL A 275 -5.82 6.63 -2.21
CA VAL A 275 -5.77 5.91 -0.93
C VAL A 275 -5.59 6.85 0.26
N SER A 276 -6.49 6.75 1.24
CA SER A 276 -6.43 7.48 2.50
C SER A 276 -5.67 6.69 3.59
N PRO A 277 -5.03 7.36 4.58
CA PRO A 277 -4.27 6.69 5.64
C PRO A 277 -5.07 5.64 6.44
N GLY A 278 -6.37 5.86 6.67
CA GLY A 278 -7.28 4.89 7.31
C GLY A 278 -7.92 3.85 6.36
N GLY A 279 -7.54 3.85 5.08
CA GLY A 279 -8.12 2.98 4.05
C GLY A 279 -9.57 3.30 3.66
N LEU A 280 -10.17 2.40 2.87
CA LEU A 280 -11.46 2.67 2.20
C LEU A 280 -12.67 2.56 3.14
N SER A 281 -12.62 1.68 4.13
CA SER A 281 -13.74 1.38 5.04
C SER A 281 -14.07 2.48 6.06
N ASN A 282 -13.25 3.52 6.13
CA ASN A 282 -13.28 4.58 7.13
C ASN A 282 -13.39 5.97 6.45
N GLY A 283 -13.43 7.06 7.24
CA GLY A 283 -13.33 8.44 6.73
C GLY A 283 -14.57 9.34 6.82
N GLY A 284 -15.61 8.94 7.57
CA GLY A 284 -16.73 9.84 7.89
C GLY A 284 -16.32 11.03 8.78
N ASP A 285 -17.21 12.01 8.96
CA ASP A 285 -16.96 13.23 9.78
C ASP A 285 -16.29 12.92 11.13
N GLY A 286 -15.06 13.45 11.29
CA GLY A 286 -14.26 13.36 12.51
C GLY A 286 -13.55 12.01 12.72
N GLN A 287 -13.53 11.13 11.71
CA GLN A 287 -12.91 9.81 11.76
C GLN A 287 -11.79 9.69 10.71
N ASP A 288 -10.68 9.05 11.09
CA ASP A 288 -9.70 8.46 10.17
C ASP A 288 -9.30 9.38 8.98
N TYR A 289 -8.91 10.62 9.32
CA TYR A 289 -8.53 11.70 8.40
C TYR A 289 -9.57 12.06 7.32
N TRP A 290 -10.86 11.96 7.65
CA TRP A 290 -11.99 12.30 6.75
C TRP A 290 -11.98 11.54 5.40
N GLY A 291 -11.20 10.46 5.32
CA GLY A 291 -10.98 9.69 4.11
C GLY A 291 -10.16 10.43 3.04
N HIS A 292 -9.48 11.53 3.35
CA HIS A 292 -8.68 12.29 2.39
C HIS A 292 -7.38 11.57 1.99
N VAL A 293 -6.83 11.95 0.84
CA VAL A 293 -5.58 11.41 0.27
C VAL A 293 -4.45 12.41 0.52
N PHE A 294 -3.42 11.94 1.25
CA PHE A 294 -2.26 12.70 1.73
C PHE A 294 -0.99 12.31 0.94
N TRP A 295 0.18 12.84 1.30
CA TRP A 295 1.49 12.35 0.85
C TRP A 295 1.70 10.85 1.15
N ASP A 296 0.98 10.32 2.15
CA ASP A 296 1.00 8.91 2.56
C ASP A 296 0.74 7.92 1.44
N GLN A 297 -0.11 8.31 0.49
CA GLN A 297 -0.38 7.51 -0.68
C GLN A 297 0.91 7.26 -1.45
N ASP A 298 1.68 8.30 -1.72
CA ASP A 298 2.78 8.32 -2.68
C ASP A 298 4.12 7.89 -2.04
N ILE A 299 4.28 8.12 -0.72
CA ILE A 299 5.49 7.74 0.05
C ILE A 299 5.33 6.44 0.82
N TRP A 300 4.23 6.25 1.56
CA TRP A 300 4.12 5.15 2.52
C TRP A 300 3.48 3.90 1.89
N MET A 301 2.43 4.08 1.09
CA MET A 301 1.65 2.99 0.50
C MET A 301 2.12 2.57 -0.90
N TYR A 302 2.42 3.55 -1.77
CA TYR A 302 2.74 3.34 -3.18
C TYR A 302 3.99 2.48 -3.46
N PRO A 303 5.15 2.63 -2.78
CA PRO A 303 6.37 1.92 -3.18
C PRO A 303 6.25 0.40 -3.20
N GLY A 304 5.52 -0.19 -2.24
CA GLY A 304 5.26 -1.63 -2.22
C GLY A 304 4.33 -2.09 -3.35
N ILE A 305 3.33 -1.28 -3.71
CA ILE A 305 2.42 -1.56 -4.83
C ILE A 305 3.11 -1.38 -6.18
N ALA A 306 3.98 -0.38 -6.33
CA ALA A 306 4.78 -0.17 -7.54
C ALA A 306 5.70 -1.36 -7.84
N LEU A 307 6.30 -1.96 -6.80
CA LEU A 307 7.19 -3.11 -6.93
C LEU A 307 6.48 -4.38 -7.44
N PHE A 308 5.17 -4.55 -7.19
CA PHE A 308 4.42 -5.78 -7.54
C PHE A 308 3.36 -5.59 -8.63
N TYR A 309 2.77 -4.40 -8.76
CA TYR A 309 1.61 -4.12 -9.59
C TYR A 309 1.74 -2.80 -10.37
N PRO A 310 2.53 -2.76 -11.45
CA PRO A 310 2.70 -1.56 -12.28
C PRO A 310 1.38 -0.94 -12.80
N ARG A 311 0.31 -1.74 -12.97
CA ARG A 311 -1.04 -1.23 -13.31
C ARG A 311 -1.68 -0.45 -12.15
N LEU A 312 -1.75 -1.05 -10.96
CA LEU A 312 -2.33 -0.41 -9.78
C LEU A 312 -1.53 0.84 -9.36
N ALA A 313 -0.21 0.79 -9.51
CA ALA A 313 0.68 1.93 -9.33
C ALA A 313 0.38 3.05 -10.33
N ARG A 314 0.12 2.73 -11.60
CA ARG A 314 -0.28 3.73 -12.60
C ARG A 314 -1.57 4.45 -12.20
N SER A 315 -2.56 3.73 -11.66
CA SER A 315 -3.83 4.32 -11.19
C SER A 315 -3.63 5.37 -10.07
N VAL A 316 -2.63 5.19 -9.20
CA VAL A 316 -2.25 6.20 -8.18
C VAL A 316 -1.80 7.51 -8.83
N LEU A 317 -1.01 7.42 -9.89
CA LEU A 317 -0.52 8.57 -10.62
C LEU A 317 -1.62 9.21 -11.49
N GLU A 318 -2.51 8.40 -12.06
CA GLU A 318 -3.67 8.87 -12.83
C GLU A 318 -4.68 9.61 -11.93
N TYR A 319 -4.81 9.26 -10.64
CA TYR A 319 -5.51 10.09 -9.65
C TYR A 319 -4.84 11.46 -9.44
N ARG A 320 -3.49 11.50 -9.34
CA ARG A 320 -2.73 12.76 -9.25
C ARG A 320 -2.80 13.59 -10.55
N VAL A 321 -2.99 12.96 -11.72
CA VAL A 321 -3.29 13.64 -12.99
C VAL A 321 -4.73 14.18 -13.02
N GLY A 322 -5.71 13.40 -12.54
CA GLY A 322 -7.11 13.82 -12.46
C GLY A 322 -7.36 15.04 -11.56
N THR A 323 -6.47 15.27 -10.58
CA THR A 323 -6.55 16.36 -9.60
C THR A 323 -5.74 17.62 -9.98
N ILE A 324 -5.13 17.65 -11.18
CA ILE A 324 -4.29 18.76 -11.67
C ILE A 324 -4.95 20.14 -11.55
N ASP A 325 -6.22 20.29 -11.92
CA ASP A 325 -6.84 21.63 -12.03
C ASP A 325 -7.20 22.22 -10.65
N GLY A 326 -7.49 21.39 -9.64
CA GLY A 326 -7.53 21.82 -8.25
C GLY A 326 -6.15 22.22 -7.71
N ALA A 327 -5.11 21.46 -8.10
CA ALA A 327 -3.73 21.75 -7.71
C ALA A 327 -3.17 23.04 -8.38
N LYS A 328 -3.63 23.42 -9.58
CA LYS A 328 -3.40 24.76 -10.17
C LYS A 328 -4.08 25.86 -9.37
N ASP A 329 -5.34 25.66 -8.99
CA ASP A 329 -6.12 26.61 -8.18
C ASP A 329 -5.49 26.85 -6.79
N ASN A 330 -4.96 25.81 -6.15
CA ASN A 330 -4.21 25.91 -4.90
C ASN A 330 -2.94 26.79 -5.05
N ALA A 331 -2.14 26.58 -6.10
CA ALA A 331 -0.96 27.39 -6.38
C ALA A 331 -1.34 28.86 -6.65
N GLN A 332 -2.33 29.08 -7.50
CA GLN A 332 -2.81 30.42 -7.87
C GLN A 332 -3.35 31.19 -6.65
N LYS A 333 -4.11 30.54 -5.76
CA LYS A 333 -4.61 31.15 -4.50
C LYS A 333 -3.49 31.62 -3.58
N GLN A 334 -2.35 30.96 -3.60
CA GLN A 334 -1.16 31.33 -2.82
C GLN A 334 -0.22 32.31 -3.57
N GLY A 335 -0.57 32.70 -4.81
CA GLY A 335 0.21 33.63 -5.63
C GLY A 335 1.38 32.99 -6.40
N TYR A 336 1.48 31.65 -6.40
CA TYR A 336 2.53 30.89 -7.06
C TYR A 336 2.11 30.46 -8.48
N LYS A 337 3.09 29.99 -9.26
CA LYS A 337 2.88 29.40 -10.59
C LYS A 337 2.74 27.88 -10.50
N GLY A 338 2.49 27.24 -11.64
CA GLY A 338 2.58 25.80 -11.77
C GLY A 338 1.45 25.06 -11.05
N ILE A 339 1.81 23.96 -10.38
CA ILE A 339 0.90 23.03 -9.72
C ILE A 339 1.35 22.87 -8.27
N LYS A 340 0.43 23.10 -7.31
CA LYS A 340 0.60 22.77 -5.90
C LYS A 340 -0.48 21.78 -5.47
N PHE A 341 -0.12 20.53 -5.24
CA PHE A 341 -1.03 19.57 -4.63
C PHE A 341 -1.51 20.05 -3.25
N PRO A 342 -2.77 19.77 -2.89
CA PRO A 342 -3.27 20.06 -1.56
C PRO A 342 -2.60 19.12 -0.55
N TRP A 343 -2.54 19.51 0.72
CA TRP A 343 -2.09 18.60 1.78
C TRP A 343 -3.10 17.47 2.00
N GLU A 344 -4.38 17.83 2.09
CA GLU A 344 -5.49 16.88 2.09
C GLU A 344 -6.25 16.99 0.77
N SER A 345 -6.31 15.89 0.02
CA SER A 345 -7.01 15.82 -1.27
C SER A 345 -8.29 15.00 -1.17
N ALA A 346 -9.38 15.52 -1.74
CA ALA A 346 -10.61 14.78 -2.01
C ALA A 346 -10.75 14.49 -3.53
N VAL A 347 -11.86 14.87 -4.17
CA VAL A 347 -12.14 14.54 -5.57
C VAL A 347 -11.60 15.59 -6.53
N SER A 348 -11.70 16.88 -6.18
CA SER A 348 -11.36 17.97 -7.11
C SER A 348 -9.89 18.38 -7.11
N GLY A 349 -9.09 17.87 -6.16
CA GLY A 349 -7.67 18.24 -6.00
C GLY A 349 -7.46 19.62 -5.37
N ARG A 350 -8.53 20.26 -4.89
CA ARG A 350 -8.44 21.50 -4.09
C ARG A 350 -8.08 21.16 -2.65
N GLU A 351 -7.53 22.14 -1.94
CA GLU A 351 -7.24 22.01 -0.51
C GLU A 351 -8.53 21.80 0.31
N VAL A 352 -8.64 20.62 0.94
CA VAL A 352 -9.73 20.28 1.87
C VAL A 352 -9.25 20.09 3.31
N CYS A 353 -7.99 20.42 3.61
CA CYS A 353 -7.45 20.36 4.98
C CYS A 353 -8.28 21.24 5.95
N PRO A 354 -8.74 20.73 7.10
CA PRO A 354 -9.49 21.51 8.08
C PRO A 354 -8.73 22.65 8.75
N GLU A 355 -7.39 22.67 8.66
CA GLU A 355 -6.53 23.65 9.33
C GLU A 355 -5.52 24.24 8.33
N ASP A 356 -5.78 25.46 7.87
CA ASP A 356 -5.05 26.21 6.81
C ASP A 356 -3.51 26.11 6.82
N ILE A 357 -2.88 25.88 7.98
CA ILE A 357 -1.42 25.92 8.15
C ILE A 357 -0.71 24.80 7.39
N TYR A 358 -1.22 23.57 7.43
CA TYR A 358 -0.62 22.42 6.77
C TYR A 358 -0.66 22.62 5.24
N GLY A 359 -1.85 22.91 4.69
CA GLY A 359 -2.05 23.24 3.27
C GLY A 359 -1.29 24.49 2.76
N GLN A 360 -0.83 25.38 3.64
CA GLN A 360 0.01 26.53 3.27
C GLN A 360 1.51 26.28 3.38
N GLN A 361 1.96 25.43 4.32
CA GLN A 361 3.38 25.35 4.71
C GLN A 361 4.01 23.98 4.48
N GLU A 362 3.24 22.89 4.51
CA GLU A 362 3.69 21.50 4.36
C GLU A 362 3.80 21.12 2.88
N ILE A 363 4.67 21.85 2.19
CA ILE A 363 4.73 21.88 0.71
C ILE A 363 5.55 20.74 0.11
N HIS A 364 6.13 19.84 0.92
CA HIS A 364 6.95 18.73 0.44
C HIS A 364 6.17 17.70 -0.39
N ILE A 365 4.85 17.59 -0.17
CA ILE A 365 3.92 16.72 -0.91
C ILE A 365 4.04 16.83 -2.44
N ASN A 366 4.44 18.00 -2.96
CA ASN A 366 4.68 18.20 -4.38
C ASN A 366 5.88 17.39 -4.90
N GLY A 367 6.94 17.31 -4.09
CA GLY A 367 8.11 16.48 -4.38
C GLY A 367 7.88 15.01 -4.09
N ASP A 368 7.03 14.68 -3.11
CA ASP A 368 6.63 13.30 -2.80
C ASP A 368 5.83 12.66 -3.95
N VAL A 369 4.84 13.37 -4.50
CA VAL A 369 4.15 12.97 -5.73
C VAL A 369 5.15 12.83 -6.88
N THR A 370 6.08 13.78 -7.03
CA THR A 370 7.09 13.74 -8.09
C THR A 370 8.02 12.51 -7.96
N LEU A 371 8.37 12.11 -6.74
CA LEU A 371 9.16 10.90 -6.46
C LEU A 371 8.40 9.62 -6.88
N ALA A 372 7.09 9.54 -6.64
CA ALA A 372 6.28 8.40 -7.07
C ALA A 372 6.26 8.25 -8.60
N PHE A 373 6.15 9.35 -9.35
CA PHE A 373 6.27 9.36 -10.81
C PHE A 373 7.69 8.98 -11.28
N GLN A 374 8.75 9.48 -10.63
CA GLN A 374 10.13 9.10 -10.95
C GLN A 374 10.36 7.59 -10.73
N HIS A 375 9.90 7.07 -9.59
CA HIS A 375 9.95 5.66 -9.25
C HIS A 375 9.19 4.81 -10.29
N TYR A 376 8.05 5.29 -10.79
CA TYR A 376 7.30 4.63 -11.87
C TYR A 376 8.11 4.52 -13.16
N LEU A 377 8.70 5.62 -13.62
CA LEU A 377 9.45 5.64 -14.87
C LEU A 377 10.66 4.70 -14.80
N TYR A 378 11.37 4.69 -13.67
CA TYR A 378 12.53 3.80 -13.48
C TYR A 378 12.15 2.32 -13.32
N LEU A 379 10.94 2.01 -12.82
CA LEU A 379 10.43 0.63 -12.75
C LEU A 379 9.92 0.10 -14.11
N THR A 380 9.38 0.96 -14.98
CA THR A 380 8.54 0.54 -16.12
C THR A 380 9.02 0.98 -17.50
N GLU A 381 9.72 2.10 -17.62
CA GLU A 381 9.92 2.87 -18.87
C GLU A 381 8.62 3.20 -19.64
N ASP A 382 7.45 3.23 -18.97
CA ASP A 382 6.18 3.66 -19.56
C ASP A 382 6.14 5.18 -19.76
N LEU A 383 6.67 5.63 -20.89
CA LEU A 383 6.57 7.01 -21.36
C LEU A 383 5.14 7.42 -21.78
N ALA A 384 4.24 6.48 -22.06
CA ALA A 384 2.86 6.78 -22.41
C ALA A 384 2.07 7.30 -21.20
N MET A 385 2.46 6.94 -19.98
CA MET A 385 1.99 7.58 -18.74
C MET A 385 2.27 9.09 -18.76
N PHE A 386 3.45 9.51 -19.23
CA PHE A 386 3.87 10.91 -19.23
C PHE A 386 3.33 11.72 -20.41
N THR A 387 3.18 11.11 -21.59
CA THR A 387 2.67 11.78 -22.80
C THR A 387 1.15 11.71 -22.90
N GLU A 388 0.58 10.52 -23.08
CA GLU A 388 -0.86 10.29 -23.28
C GLU A 388 -1.63 10.42 -21.96
N GLY A 389 -1.06 9.86 -20.88
CA GLY A 389 -1.57 9.99 -19.51
C GLY A 389 -1.28 11.35 -18.86
N ARG A 390 -0.81 12.35 -19.61
CA ARG A 390 -0.50 13.74 -19.16
C ARG A 390 0.48 13.85 -17.98
N GLY A 391 1.19 12.79 -17.59
CA GLY A 391 2.07 12.86 -16.41
C GLY A 391 3.16 13.94 -16.50
N SER A 392 3.61 14.31 -17.70
CA SER A 392 4.53 15.44 -17.91
C SER A 392 3.96 16.80 -17.44
N GLU A 393 2.64 17.00 -17.52
CA GLU A 393 1.98 18.22 -17.03
C GLU A 393 2.12 18.36 -15.51
N VAL A 394 2.06 17.24 -14.78
CA VAL A 394 2.31 17.21 -13.32
C VAL A 394 3.75 17.62 -13.02
N ILE A 395 4.72 16.96 -13.66
CA ILE A 395 6.16 17.15 -13.34
C ILE A 395 6.62 18.57 -13.68
N TYR A 396 6.27 19.08 -14.86
CA TYR A 396 6.63 20.44 -15.27
C TYR A 396 5.88 21.50 -14.46
N GLY A 397 4.61 21.24 -14.11
CA GLY A 397 3.84 22.12 -13.23
C GLY A 397 4.41 22.21 -11.81
N VAL A 398 4.87 21.10 -11.23
CA VAL A 398 5.55 21.10 -9.93
C VAL A 398 6.92 21.80 -10.01
N ALA A 399 7.67 21.62 -11.10
CA ALA A 399 8.92 22.34 -11.33
C ALA A 399 8.73 23.87 -11.39
N ASP A 400 7.72 24.33 -12.13
CA ASP A 400 7.35 25.75 -12.20
C ASP A 400 6.82 26.30 -10.85
N TYR A 401 6.14 25.47 -10.06
CA TYR A 401 5.78 25.80 -8.68
C TYR A 401 7.03 26.05 -7.84
N TRP A 402 7.97 25.10 -7.80
CA TRP A 402 9.21 25.22 -7.03
C TRP A 402 10.03 26.45 -7.42
N VAL A 403 10.23 26.71 -8.71
CA VAL A 403 10.93 27.92 -9.21
C VAL A 403 10.19 29.21 -8.80
N SER A 404 8.87 29.19 -8.71
CA SER A 404 8.10 30.36 -8.21
C SER A 404 8.05 30.50 -6.68
N ARG A 405 8.42 29.44 -5.94
CA ARG A 405 8.29 29.34 -4.47
C ARG A 405 9.59 29.63 -3.71
N VAL A 406 10.73 29.52 -4.37
CA VAL A 406 12.07 29.84 -3.82
C VAL A 406 12.37 31.34 -3.79
N SER A 407 13.23 31.74 -2.85
CA SER A 407 13.83 33.07 -2.76
C SER A 407 15.34 32.99 -2.92
N TRP A 408 15.95 33.84 -3.74
CA TRP A 408 17.41 33.94 -3.84
C TRP A 408 17.98 34.71 -2.65
N ASN A 409 19.02 34.17 -2.00
CA ASN A 409 19.81 34.86 -0.99
C ASN A 409 21.17 35.28 -1.57
N PRO A 410 21.48 36.59 -1.65
CA PRO A 410 22.78 37.05 -2.12
C PRO A 410 23.93 36.82 -1.13
N GLU A 411 23.67 36.51 0.15
CA GLU A 411 24.73 36.33 1.15
C GLU A 411 25.44 34.97 1.02
N ASP A 412 24.70 33.88 0.83
CA ASP A 412 25.26 32.52 0.63
C ASP A 412 25.16 32.01 -0.82
N GLN A 413 24.69 32.86 -1.75
CA GLN A 413 24.55 32.59 -3.19
C GLN A 413 23.74 31.32 -3.48
N LYS A 414 22.60 31.18 -2.80
CA LYS A 414 21.71 30.01 -2.88
C LYS A 414 20.24 30.41 -2.99
N TYR A 415 19.43 29.47 -3.48
CA TYR A 415 17.98 29.52 -3.33
C TYR A 415 17.57 28.95 -1.98
N HIS A 416 16.56 29.57 -1.37
CA HIS A 416 16.02 29.22 -0.05
C HIS A 416 14.51 28.99 -0.15
N LEU A 417 13.99 28.02 0.60
CA LEU A 417 12.56 27.84 0.83
C LEU A 417 12.23 28.36 2.23
N LEU A 418 11.51 29.49 2.30
CA LEU A 418 11.21 30.20 3.54
C LEU A 418 9.77 29.94 3.98
N GLY A 419 9.55 29.89 5.30
CA GLY A 419 8.22 29.72 5.90
C GLY A 419 7.52 28.42 5.51
N VAL A 420 8.19 27.29 5.77
CA VAL A 420 7.67 25.93 5.51
C VAL A 420 7.37 25.19 6.81
N MET A 421 6.61 24.12 6.69
CA MET A 421 6.46 23.04 7.67
C MET A 421 7.21 21.83 7.07
N PRO A 422 8.11 21.20 7.84
CA PRO A 422 8.78 19.98 7.43
C PRO A 422 7.89 18.76 7.79
N PRO A 423 8.21 17.53 7.35
CA PRO A 423 7.56 16.33 7.88
C PRO A 423 7.48 16.27 9.42
N ASP A 424 8.43 16.88 10.15
CA ASP A 424 8.20 17.17 11.57
C ASP A 424 7.25 18.35 11.84
N GLU A 425 5.94 18.08 11.80
CA GLU A 425 4.85 19.01 12.12
C GLU A 425 4.94 19.65 13.54
N TYR A 426 5.84 19.21 14.43
CA TYR A 426 6.11 19.96 15.68
C TYR A 426 6.76 21.32 15.42
N TYR A 427 7.35 21.53 14.24
CA TYR A 427 7.88 22.81 13.79
C TYR A 427 7.14 23.33 12.56
N TYR A 428 6.96 24.65 12.49
CA TYR A 428 6.28 25.32 11.38
C TYR A 428 6.82 26.73 11.22
N ASN A 429 6.61 27.33 10.05
CA ASN A 429 7.24 28.58 9.65
C ASN A 429 8.79 28.55 9.84
N VAL A 430 9.40 27.39 9.60
CA VAL A 430 10.86 27.24 9.56
C VAL A 430 11.40 27.58 8.17
N ASN A 431 12.71 27.74 8.06
CA ASN A 431 13.37 28.01 6.78
C ASN A 431 14.26 26.82 6.41
N ASN A 432 14.25 26.46 5.13
CA ASN A 432 15.08 25.42 4.54
C ASN A 432 15.00 24.08 5.29
N SER A 433 13.81 23.51 5.39
CA SER A 433 13.66 22.10 5.80
C SER A 433 14.51 21.21 4.91
N VAL A 434 15.34 20.35 5.51
CA VAL A 434 16.28 19.51 4.74
C VAL A 434 15.54 18.50 3.87
N TYR A 435 14.44 17.92 4.36
CA TYR A 435 13.57 17.06 3.55
C TYR A 435 12.93 17.85 2.41
N THR A 436 12.21 18.93 2.71
CA THR A 436 11.48 19.74 1.71
C THR A 436 12.40 20.28 0.62
N ASN A 437 13.58 20.78 0.98
CA ASN A 437 14.56 21.28 0.02
C ASN A 437 15.19 20.15 -0.81
N THR A 438 15.36 18.94 -0.25
CA THR A 438 15.86 17.79 -1.00
C THR A 438 14.83 17.26 -2.00
N VAL A 439 13.56 17.10 -1.61
CA VAL A 439 12.51 16.67 -2.56
C VAL A 439 12.25 17.71 -3.64
N ALA A 440 12.33 19.01 -3.32
CA ALA A 440 12.24 20.09 -4.30
C ALA A 440 13.40 20.03 -5.33
N LYS A 441 14.63 19.81 -4.86
CA LYS A 441 15.80 19.62 -5.72
C LYS A 441 15.64 18.43 -6.66
N PHE A 442 15.23 17.27 -6.14
CA PHE A 442 15.04 16.07 -6.96
C PHE A 442 13.85 16.19 -7.93
N SER A 443 12.80 16.93 -7.55
CA SER A 443 11.69 17.26 -8.46
C SER A 443 12.17 18.01 -9.70
N LEU A 444 12.98 19.06 -9.48
CA LEU A 444 13.52 19.89 -10.55
C LEU A 444 14.51 19.12 -11.44
N GLN A 445 15.36 18.28 -10.85
CA GLN A 445 16.25 17.39 -11.60
C GLN A 445 15.47 16.38 -12.45
N PHE A 446 14.41 15.79 -11.90
CA PHE A 446 13.55 14.87 -12.65
C PHE A 446 12.77 15.58 -13.79
N ALA A 447 12.34 16.83 -13.60
CA ALA A 447 11.70 17.61 -14.65
C ALA A 447 12.64 17.88 -15.84
N VAL A 448 13.90 18.23 -15.58
CA VAL A 448 14.94 18.38 -16.62
C VAL A 448 15.23 17.05 -17.32
N GLU A 449 15.30 15.94 -16.57
CA GLU A 449 15.47 14.61 -17.14
C GLU A 449 14.30 14.18 -18.04
N LEU A 450 13.06 14.33 -17.56
CA LEU A 450 11.86 13.98 -18.31
C LEU A 450 11.73 14.83 -19.58
N ALA A 451 12.07 16.13 -19.52
CA ALA A 451 12.15 16.99 -20.69
C ALA A 451 13.17 16.46 -21.72
N ALA A 452 14.36 16.04 -21.28
CA ALA A 452 15.35 15.43 -22.18
C ALA A 452 14.87 14.11 -22.80
N LEU A 453 14.19 13.24 -22.02
CA LEU A 453 13.64 11.98 -22.49
C LEU A 453 12.49 12.17 -23.50
N LEU A 454 11.62 13.16 -23.28
CA LEU A 454 10.51 13.53 -24.17
C LEU A 454 10.91 14.49 -25.30
N GLN A 455 12.19 14.86 -25.40
CA GLN A 455 12.75 15.80 -26.39
C GLN A 455 12.10 17.20 -26.33
N HIS A 456 11.66 17.61 -25.15
CA HIS A 456 11.14 18.94 -24.86
C HIS A 456 12.23 19.87 -24.29
N PRO A 457 12.19 21.19 -24.58
CA PRO A 457 13.14 22.14 -24.03
C PRO A 457 12.86 22.40 -22.54
N ALA A 458 13.78 22.00 -21.66
CA ALA A 458 13.73 22.38 -20.25
C ALA A 458 14.05 23.88 -20.06
N PRO A 459 13.26 24.63 -19.27
CA PRO A 459 13.67 25.91 -18.72
C PRO A 459 15.01 25.81 -17.96
N LYS A 460 15.86 26.82 -18.10
CA LYS A 460 17.19 26.84 -17.45
C LYS A 460 17.05 27.01 -15.94
N GLU A 461 16.02 27.74 -15.55
CA GLU A 461 15.63 28.06 -14.18
C GLU A 461 15.37 26.80 -13.35
N TRP A 462 14.87 25.71 -13.95
CA TRP A 462 14.71 24.43 -13.26
C TRP A 462 16.07 23.86 -12.83
N GLN A 463 17.06 23.85 -13.72
CA GLN A 463 18.41 23.37 -13.43
C GLN A 463 19.16 24.32 -12.49
N GLU A 464 19.09 25.63 -12.74
CA GLU A 464 19.76 26.67 -11.94
C GLU A 464 19.31 26.61 -10.46
N VAL A 465 18.00 26.51 -10.21
CA VAL A 465 17.46 26.36 -8.85
C VAL A 465 17.87 25.00 -8.26
N ALA A 466 17.80 23.89 -8.99
CA ALA A 466 18.20 22.57 -8.48
C ALA A 466 19.68 22.49 -8.05
N GLU A 467 20.56 23.15 -8.79
CA GLU A 467 22.00 23.20 -8.48
C GLU A 467 22.27 24.05 -7.23
N HIS A 468 21.60 25.20 -7.08
CA HIS A 468 21.86 26.20 -6.04
C HIS A 468 20.87 26.20 -4.86
N LEU A 469 19.92 25.26 -4.79
CA LEU A 469 19.00 25.13 -3.65
C LEU A 469 19.75 24.72 -2.38
N LYS A 470 19.54 25.46 -1.30
CA LYS A 470 20.20 25.21 -0.01
C LYS A 470 19.71 23.93 0.63
N ILE A 471 20.62 22.96 0.80
CA ILE A 471 20.45 21.83 1.72
C ILE A 471 21.22 22.17 3.01
N PRO A 472 20.58 22.20 4.19
CA PRO A 472 21.29 22.32 5.47
C PRO A 472 22.29 21.18 5.69
N PHE A 473 23.48 21.52 6.18
CA PHE A 473 24.51 20.54 6.57
C PHE A 473 25.45 21.18 7.61
N ASP A 474 25.73 20.47 8.70
CA ASP A 474 26.70 20.86 9.72
C ASP A 474 28.06 20.23 9.40
N GLN A 475 29.02 21.06 8.99
CA GLN A 475 30.37 20.64 8.61
C GLN A 475 31.25 20.25 9.82
N GLU A 476 30.95 20.71 11.03
CA GLU A 476 31.68 20.35 12.25
C GLU A 476 31.17 19.01 12.80
N SER A 477 29.86 18.86 12.91
CA SER A 477 29.21 17.66 13.46
C SER A 477 28.93 16.56 12.42
N GLN A 478 29.23 16.79 11.12
CA GLN A 478 29.00 15.87 9.99
C GLN A 478 27.61 15.22 9.98
N TYR A 479 26.55 16.04 10.07
CA TYR A 479 25.16 15.60 9.97
C TYR A 479 24.29 16.69 9.32
N HIS A 480 23.07 16.36 8.96
CA HIS A 480 22.08 17.27 8.41
C HIS A 480 21.20 17.85 9.54
N PRO A 481 21.20 19.17 9.79
CA PRO A 481 20.20 19.81 10.63
C PRO A 481 18.85 19.86 9.89
N GLU A 482 17.77 19.52 10.59
CA GLU A 482 16.40 19.42 10.05
C GLU A 482 15.90 20.69 9.33
N TYR A 483 16.31 21.86 9.81
CA TYR A 483 16.02 23.17 9.22
C TYR A 483 17.05 24.22 9.69
N ASP A 484 17.06 25.41 9.08
CA ASP A 484 17.94 26.52 9.49
C ASP A 484 17.67 26.96 10.93
N GLY A 485 18.66 26.78 11.80
CA GLY A 485 18.55 27.10 13.23
C GLY A 485 17.93 25.98 14.08
N TYR A 486 17.82 24.76 13.55
CA TYR A 486 17.51 23.56 14.35
C TYR A 486 18.50 23.39 15.52
N ILE A 487 17.98 22.97 16.69
CA ILE A 487 18.76 22.80 17.91
C ILE A 487 18.88 21.30 18.21
N LYS A 488 20.07 20.74 18.01
CA LYS A 488 20.35 19.31 18.17
C LYS A 488 19.91 18.79 19.55
N GLY A 489 19.07 17.75 19.56
CA GLY A 489 18.49 17.17 20.76
C GLY A 489 17.07 17.66 21.10
N HIS A 490 16.47 18.52 20.28
CA HIS A 490 15.04 18.86 20.37
C HIS A 490 14.15 17.66 19.95
N PRO A 491 12.96 17.46 20.56
CA PRO A 491 12.03 16.40 20.15
C PRO A 491 11.52 16.55 18.73
N VAL A 492 11.21 15.42 18.09
CA VAL A 492 10.74 15.32 16.69
C VAL A 492 9.53 14.38 16.60
N LYS A 493 8.48 14.73 15.84
CA LYS A 493 7.23 13.95 15.72
C LYS A 493 7.40 12.61 14.99
N GLN A 494 8.02 12.63 13.81
CA GLN A 494 8.03 11.51 12.87
C GLN A 494 9.31 11.48 12.02
N ALA A 495 9.37 10.63 10.99
CA ALA A 495 10.55 10.53 10.13
C ALA A 495 10.68 11.77 9.21
N ASP A 496 11.83 12.46 9.30
CA ASP A 496 12.13 13.66 8.51
C ASP A 496 13.53 13.56 7.88
N THR A 497 14.57 14.07 8.56
CA THR A 497 15.97 14.05 8.10
C THR A 497 16.46 12.62 7.81
N VAL A 498 15.91 11.62 8.49
CA VAL A 498 16.28 10.22 8.27
C VAL A 498 15.78 9.65 6.94
N MET A 499 14.84 10.32 6.28
CA MET A 499 14.32 9.94 4.95
C MET A 499 15.23 10.37 3.79
N LEU A 500 16.24 11.22 4.05
CA LEU A 500 17.23 11.63 3.05
C LEU A 500 17.97 10.43 2.43
N GLY A 501 18.29 9.39 3.20
CA GLY A 501 18.93 8.17 2.69
C GLY A 501 17.97 7.27 1.91
N TYR A 502 16.83 6.90 2.53
CA TYR A 502 15.71 6.22 1.89
C TYR A 502 14.40 6.83 2.42
N PRO A 503 13.41 7.17 1.57
CA PRO A 503 13.33 6.85 0.14
C PRO A 503 14.13 7.76 -0.80
N LEU A 504 14.64 8.91 -0.37
CA LEU A 504 15.12 9.93 -1.32
C LEU A 504 16.45 9.59 -2.04
N GLY A 505 17.34 8.80 -1.45
CA GLY A 505 18.60 8.42 -2.08
C GLY A 505 19.68 9.52 -2.13
N LEU A 506 19.64 10.51 -1.23
CA LEU A 506 20.63 11.60 -1.18
C LEU A 506 22.06 11.04 -0.97
N PRO A 507 23.00 11.28 -1.90
CA PRO A 507 24.36 10.76 -1.76
C PRO A 507 25.10 11.37 -0.57
N MET A 508 25.42 10.53 0.42
CA MET A 508 26.12 10.90 1.65
C MET A 508 27.13 9.80 2.06
N THR A 509 28.04 10.10 2.99
CA THR A 509 28.96 9.09 3.52
C THR A 509 28.25 8.21 4.56
N PRO A 510 28.73 6.96 4.81
CA PRO A 510 28.20 6.13 5.90
C PRO A 510 28.37 6.75 7.29
N GLU A 511 29.32 7.67 7.45
CA GLU A 511 29.53 8.45 8.67
C GLU A 511 28.43 9.50 8.85
N VAL A 512 28.14 10.32 7.83
CA VAL A 512 27.01 11.27 7.85
C VAL A 512 25.69 10.54 8.05
N ARG A 513 25.46 9.44 7.31
CA ARG A 513 24.23 8.62 7.45
C ARG A 513 24.06 8.09 8.88
N ARG A 514 25.13 7.69 9.54
CA ARG A 514 25.12 7.28 10.95
C ARG A 514 24.83 8.46 11.87
N ASN A 515 25.50 9.59 11.68
CA ASN A 515 25.35 10.77 12.51
C ASN A 515 23.93 11.35 12.46
N ASP A 516 23.26 11.28 11.29
CA ASP A 516 21.83 11.61 11.15
C ASP A 516 20.97 10.65 12.00
N LEU A 517 21.13 9.34 11.82
CA LEU A 517 20.32 8.35 12.54
C LEU A 517 20.55 8.40 14.06
N GLU A 518 21.79 8.63 14.52
CA GLU A 518 22.12 8.76 15.96
C GLU A 518 21.72 10.12 16.55
N ALA A 519 21.60 11.17 15.73
CA ALA A 519 21.02 12.44 16.17
C ALA A 519 19.51 12.33 16.39
N TYR A 520 18.78 11.67 15.48
CA TYR A 520 17.31 11.70 15.44
C TYR A 520 16.61 10.53 16.17
N GLU A 521 17.14 9.30 16.17
CA GLU A 521 16.47 8.14 16.80
C GLU A 521 16.12 8.33 18.29
N PRO A 522 16.96 8.92 19.16
CA PRO A 522 16.66 9.03 20.59
C PRO A 522 15.72 10.19 20.95
N ILE A 523 15.35 11.04 19.98
CA ILE A 523 14.51 12.25 20.16
C ILE A 523 13.19 12.21 19.39
N THR A 524 13.05 11.28 18.45
CA THR A 524 11.76 10.92 17.84
C THR A 524 10.77 10.46 18.90
N ASP A 525 9.54 10.97 18.85
CA ASP A 525 8.48 10.66 19.82
C ASP A 525 8.16 9.14 19.85
N PRO A 526 8.23 8.45 21.01
CA PRO A 526 7.88 7.04 21.12
C PRO A 526 6.40 6.74 20.82
N GLN A 527 5.52 7.74 20.90
CA GLN A 527 4.10 7.68 20.52
C GLN A 527 3.82 8.37 19.18
N GLY A 528 4.87 8.75 18.42
CA GLY A 528 4.76 9.18 17.03
C GLY A 528 4.21 8.08 16.11
N PRO A 529 3.74 8.44 14.91
CA PRO A 529 2.97 7.53 14.07
C PRO A 529 3.79 6.35 13.51
N ALA A 530 3.10 5.23 13.34
CA ALA A 530 3.65 3.88 13.20
C ALA A 530 4.73 3.68 12.11
N MET A 531 4.70 4.44 11.01
CA MET A 531 5.60 4.28 9.87
C MET A 531 7.05 4.69 10.19
N THR A 532 7.24 5.57 11.16
CA THR A 532 8.52 6.22 11.50
C THR A 532 9.63 5.21 11.81
N TRP A 533 9.34 4.19 12.63
CA TRP A 533 10.34 3.19 13.04
C TRP A 533 10.81 2.29 11.88
N GLY A 534 9.99 2.15 10.82
CA GLY A 534 10.38 1.48 9.59
C GLY A 534 11.53 2.20 8.88
N MET A 535 11.50 3.53 8.77
CA MET A 535 12.56 4.29 8.09
C MET A 535 13.88 4.26 8.86
N PHE A 536 13.84 4.34 10.18
CA PHE A 536 15.04 4.10 11.00
C PHE A 536 15.58 2.68 10.82
N ALA A 537 14.72 1.66 10.77
CA ALA A 537 15.14 0.29 10.52
C ALA A 537 15.85 0.15 9.15
N ILE A 538 15.31 0.75 8.08
CA ILE A 538 15.98 0.80 6.76
C ILE A 538 17.33 1.50 6.86
N GLY A 539 17.40 2.67 7.51
CA GLY A 539 18.65 3.42 7.70
C GLY A 539 19.73 2.63 8.44
N TRP A 540 19.34 1.80 9.42
CA TRP A 540 20.28 0.93 10.12
C TRP A 540 20.71 -0.29 9.29
N LEU A 541 19.84 -0.81 8.42
CA LEU A 541 20.19 -1.86 7.46
C LEU A 541 21.17 -1.36 6.39
N GLU A 542 21.03 -0.11 5.92
CA GLU A 542 22.01 0.56 5.04
C GLU A 542 23.41 0.63 5.64
N LEU A 543 23.53 0.63 6.98
CA LEU A 543 24.79 0.67 7.73
C LEU A 543 25.26 -0.70 8.22
N GLY A 544 24.54 -1.78 7.92
CA GLY A 544 24.88 -3.15 8.35
C GLY A 544 24.40 -3.54 9.75
N GLU A 545 23.64 -2.69 10.44
CA GLU A 545 23.30 -2.81 11.87
C GLU A 545 21.97 -3.57 12.08
N ALA A 546 21.90 -4.80 11.56
CA ALA A 546 20.65 -5.58 11.47
C ALA A 546 19.91 -5.77 12.81
N GLU A 547 20.63 -5.96 13.92
CA GLU A 547 20.04 -6.14 15.25
C GLU A 547 19.40 -4.85 15.80
N ARG A 548 19.97 -3.68 15.47
CA ARG A 548 19.37 -2.37 15.82
C ARG A 548 18.12 -2.15 15.00
N ALA A 549 18.18 -2.42 13.69
CA ALA A 549 17.01 -2.37 12.81
C ALA A 549 15.87 -3.31 13.26
N HIS A 550 16.20 -4.56 13.61
CA HIS A 550 15.23 -5.52 14.16
C HIS A 550 14.60 -5.00 15.45
N THR A 551 15.40 -4.46 16.38
CA THR A 551 14.90 -3.88 17.66
C THR A 551 13.93 -2.72 17.43
N LEU A 552 14.10 -1.96 16.34
CA LEU A 552 13.18 -0.88 15.97
C LEU A 552 11.91 -1.43 15.29
N LEU A 553 12.02 -2.43 14.41
CA LEU A 553 10.86 -3.06 13.79
C LEU A 553 9.97 -3.77 14.83
N GLN A 554 10.57 -4.32 15.89
CA GLN A 554 9.84 -4.86 17.05
C GLN A 554 8.97 -3.82 17.78
N LYS A 555 9.19 -2.51 17.60
CA LYS A 555 8.29 -1.47 18.13
C LYS A 555 6.94 -1.48 17.38
N CYS A 556 6.96 -1.65 16.06
CA CYS A 556 5.77 -1.57 15.19
C CYS A 556 4.71 -2.63 15.50
N PHE A 557 5.10 -3.79 16.05
CA PHE A 557 4.14 -4.85 16.42
C PHE A 557 3.10 -4.39 17.46
N LYS A 558 3.37 -3.33 18.23
CA LYS A 558 2.41 -2.73 19.17
C LYS A 558 1.25 -1.99 18.48
N ASN A 559 1.44 -1.58 17.23
CA ASN A 559 0.39 -0.98 16.42
C ASN A 559 -0.60 -2.03 15.86
N ILE A 560 -0.24 -3.32 15.91
CA ILE A 560 -1.02 -4.41 15.33
C ILE A 560 -2.04 -4.91 16.35
N GLN A 561 -3.31 -4.64 16.12
CA GLN A 561 -4.40 -5.05 17.00
C GLN A 561 -4.94 -6.43 16.58
N GLY A 562 -4.84 -7.38 17.51
CA GLY A 562 -5.38 -8.72 17.34
C GLY A 562 -6.92 -8.74 17.44
N PRO A 563 -7.57 -9.80 16.91
CA PRO A 563 -6.96 -10.96 16.26
C PRO A 563 -6.68 -10.75 14.76
N PHE A 564 -7.42 -9.86 14.11
CA PHE A 564 -7.44 -9.70 12.65
C PHE A 564 -6.29 -8.88 12.04
N GLN A 565 -5.23 -8.58 12.80
CA GLN A 565 -4.07 -7.80 12.35
C GLN A 565 -4.40 -6.36 11.89
N VAL A 566 -5.42 -5.72 12.47
CA VAL A 566 -5.82 -4.34 12.11
C VAL A 566 -4.87 -3.34 12.76
N TRP A 567 -4.31 -2.40 12.01
CA TRP A 567 -3.34 -1.43 12.55
C TRP A 567 -3.98 -0.19 13.17
N SER A 568 -3.40 0.31 14.27
CA SER A 568 -3.64 1.64 14.84
C SER A 568 -2.47 2.59 14.56
N GLU A 569 -2.76 3.88 14.38
CA GLU A 569 -1.76 4.95 14.21
C GLU A 569 -0.75 5.01 15.36
N SER A 570 -1.25 5.01 16.60
CA SER A 570 -0.44 5.04 17.83
C SER A 570 -0.30 3.63 18.43
N SER A 571 0.81 3.39 19.16
CA SER A 571 1.14 2.08 19.74
C SER A 571 0.32 1.69 20.99
N ASP A 572 -0.69 2.49 21.34
CA ASP A 572 -1.63 2.30 22.45
C ASP A 572 -3.07 2.05 21.99
N GLY A 573 -3.29 1.83 20.68
CA GLY A 573 -4.60 1.65 20.08
C GLY A 573 -5.37 2.96 19.82
N THR A 574 -4.77 4.12 20.05
CA THR A 574 -5.36 5.43 19.73
C THR A 574 -4.95 5.91 18.32
N GLY A 575 -5.50 7.07 17.93
CA GLY A 575 -5.39 7.59 16.57
C GLY A 575 -6.28 6.86 15.57
N ALA A 576 -5.96 6.99 14.28
CA ALA A 576 -6.67 6.34 13.18
C ALA A 576 -6.57 4.81 13.23
N VAL A 577 -7.58 4.13 12.69
CA VAL A 577 -7.67 2.66 12.63
C VAL A 577 -7.67 2.14 11.21
N ASN A 578 -7.23 0.88 11.03
CA ASN A 578 -6.81 0.36 9.73
C ASN A 578 -5.76 1.28 9.08
N PHE A 579 -4.73 1.63 9.85
CA PHE A 579 -3.73 2.61 9.47
C PHE A 579 -2.75 2.06 8.42
N LEU A 580 -3.17 2.15 7.15
CA LEU A 580 -2.43 1.66 5.98
C LEU A 580 -1.06 2.32 5.82
N THR A 581 -0.91 3.55 6.28
CA THR A 581 0.39 4.25 6.33
C THR A 581 1.41 3.50 7.19
N GLY A 582 0.99 3.03 8.37
CA GLY A 582 1.82 2.21 9.25
C GLY A 582 2.19 0.87 8.61
N MET A 583 1.19 0.20 8.03
CA MET A 583 1.39 -1.04 7.27
C MET A 583 2.39 -0.85 6.12
N GLY A 584 2.29 0.26 5.39
CA GLY A 584 3.17 0.63 4.28
C GLY A 584 4.61 0.87 4.72
N GLY A 585 4.83 1.69 5.76
CA GLY A 585 6.17 1.92 6.32
C GLY A 585 6.83 0.65 6.88
N PHE A 586 6.04 -0.23 7.51
CA PHE A 586 6.50 -1.54 7.99
C PHE A 586 6.84 -2.51 6.85
N LEU A 587 5.97 -2.60 5.84
CA LEU A 587 6.20 -3.39 4.63
C LEU A 587 7.46 -2.92 3.89
N GLN A 588 7.72 -1.61 3.83
CA GLN A 588 8.94 -1.06 3.24
C GLN A 588 10.21 -1.44 4.02
N ALA A 589 10.15 -1.59 5.35
CA ALA A 589 11.29 -2.07 6.13
C ALA A 589 11.71 -3.50 5.73
N VAL A 590 10.78 -4.32 5.23
CA VAL A 590 11.09 -5.62 4.63
C VAL A 590 11.46 -5.48 3.15
N LEU A 591 10.61 -4.84 2.34
CA LEU A 591 10.75 -4.78 0.88
C LEU A 591 11.93 -3.92 0.39
N PHE A 592 12.39 -2.94 1.15
CA PHE A 592 13.51 -2.06 0.80
C PHE A 592 14.60 -2.03 1.88
N GLY A 593 14.29 -2.43 3.13
CA GLY A 593 15.30 -2.67 4.17
C GLY A 593 15.98 -4.03 4.01
N TYR A 594 15.28 -5.14 4.33
CA TYR A 594 15.89 -6.49 4.35
C TYR A 594 16.41 -6.97 2.99
N THR A 595 15.86 -6.48 1.88
CA THR A 595 16.36 -6.71 0.50
C THR A 595 17.49 -5.77 0.09
N GLY A 596 17.58 -4.60 0.73
CA GLY A 596 18.32 -3.43 0.24
C GLY A 596 17.84 -2.88 -1.11
N PHE A 597 16.62 -3.18 -1.58
CA PHE A 597 16.14 -2.72 -2.90
C PHE A 597 16.19 -1.19 -3.01
N ARG A 598 16.77 -0.67 -4.10
CA ARG A 598 16.74 0.75 -4.48
C ARG A 598 16.50 0.84 -5.97
N VAL A 599 15.36 1.39 -6.38
CA VAL A 599 15.12 1.65 -7.81
C VAL A 599 15.93 2.88 -8.22
N GLN A 600 16.72 2.74 -9.27
CA GLN A 600 17.57 3.78 -9.83
C GLN A 600 17.38 3.83 -11.34
N LYS A 601 17.67 5.00 -11.94
CA LYS A 601 17.52 5.29 -13.38
C LYS A 601 18.02 4.20 -14.34
N ASP A 602 19.12 3.56 -14.01
CA ASP A 602 19.80 2.56 -14.86
C ASP A 602 19.81 1.14 -14.24
N CYS A 603 19.25 0.94 -13.04
CA CYS A 603 19.16 -0.38 -12.42
C CYS A 603 18.16 -0.48 -11.26
N LEU A 604 17.63 -1.69 -11.02
CA LEU A 604 17.18 -2.10 -9.69
C LEU A 604 18.43 -2.51 -8.89
N ALA A 605 18.83 -1.72 -7.90
CA ALA A 605 19.92 -2.10 -7.01
C ALA A 605 19.39 -2.89 -5.80
N PHE A 606 20.23 -3.75 -5.19
CA PHE A 606 19.89 -4.55 -4.01
C PHE A 606 21.09 -4.77 -3.08
N SER A 607 20.85 -5.05 -1.80
CA SER A 607 21.89 -5.29 -0.78
C SER A 607 21.27 -5.99 0.44
N PRO A 608 20.98 -7.30 0.36
CA PRO A 608 20.14 -7.97 1.33
C PRO A 608 20.87 -8.24 2.65
N LEU A 609 20.12 -8.05 3.73
CA LEU A 609 20.58 -8.18 5.12
C LEU A 609 19.41 -8.62 6.00
N LEU A 610 19.42 -9.90 6.38
CA LEU A 610 18.39 -10.52 7.22
C LEU A 610 18.83 -10.54 8.70
N PRO A 611 17.94 -10.17 9.65
CA PRO A 611 18.14 -10.39 11.09
C PRO A 611 18.31 -11.87 11.49
N ASN A 612 18.77 -12.10 12.73
CA ASN A 612 19.10 -13.44 13.20
C ASN A 612 17.90 -14.37 13.51
N ASP A 613 16.68 -13.86 13.60
CA ASP A 613 15.44 -14.66 13.72
C ASP A 613 14.89 -15.14 12.37
N ILE A 614 15.22 -14.46 11.27
CA ILE A 614 14.79 -14.83 9.91
C ILE A 614 15.84 -15.77 9.28
N SER A 615 15.42 -16.99 8.92
CA SER A 615 16.27 -17.94 8.17
C SER A 615 16.17 -17.76 6.66
N GLU A 616 14.99 -17.37 6.18
CA GLU A 616 14.68 -17.19 4.76
C GLU A 616 13.60 -16.11 4.59
N LEU A 617 13.74 -15.27 3.56
CA LEU A 617 12.76 -14.29 3.11
C LEU A 617 12.42 -14.59 1.65
N CYS A 618 11.17 -14.95 1.37
CA CYS A 618 10.66 -15.17 0.02
C CYS A 618 9.82 -13.97 -0.41
N ILE A 619 10.22 -13.31 -1.49
CA ILE A 619 9.48 -12.22 -2.12
C ILE A 619 9.18 -12.61 -3.55
N ARG A 620 7.90 -12.71 -3.90
CA ARG A 620 7.45 -13.14 -5.23
C ARG A 620 6.79 -12.00 -5.98
N GLY A 621 7.05 -11.93 -7.28
CA GLY A 621 6.35 -11.04 -8.19
C GLY A 621 6.95 -9.65 -8.40
N VAL A 622 8.23 -9.45 -8.06
CA VAL A 622 8.93 -8.17 -8.25
C VAL A 622 8.98 -7.82 -9.74
N ASN A 623 8.35 -6.71 -10.12
CA ASN A 623 8.31 -6.22 -11.49
C ASN A 623 9.47 -5.23 -11.75
N TYR A 624 10.18 -5.39 -12.86
CA TYR A 624 11.20 -4.44 -13.33
C TYR A 624 11.35 -4.49 -14.85
N LEU A 625 11.18 -3.35 -15.54
CA LEU A 625 11.26 -3.21 -17.00
C LEU A 625 10.44 -4.29 -17.73
N GLY A 626 9.18 -4.42 -17.34
CA GLY A 626 8.21 -5.39 -17.87
C GLY A 626 8.41 -6.83 -17.37
N ASN A 627 9.59 -7.23 -16.90
CA ASN A 627 9.88 -8.57 -16.39
C ASN A 627 9.33 -8.77 -14.97
N GLN A 628 8.91 -10.00 -14.62
CA GLN A 628 8.51 -10.36 -13.24
C GLN A 628 9.46 -11.42 -12.65
N MET A 629 9.92 -11.20 -11.41
CA MET A 629 10.94 -12.01 -10.73
C MET A 629 10.51 -12.45 -9.33
N ASP A 630 10.84 -13.69 -8.97
CA ASP A 630 10.77 -14.19 -7.60
C ASP A 630 12.18 -14.22 -6.98
N TRP A 631 12.27 -13.85 -5.72
CA TRP A 631 13.48 -13.67 -4.95
C TRP A 631 13.42 -14.56 -3.69
N LEU A 632 14.48 -15.33 -3.46
CA LEU A 632 14.64 -16.15 -2.27
C LEU A 632 15.95 -15.77 -1.60
N LEU A 633 15.84 -15.14 -0.43
CA LEU A 633 16.96 -14.59 0.31
C LEU A 633 17.24 -15.46 1.53
N ARG A 634 18.45 -15.99 1.61
CA ARG A 634 19.02 -16.71 2.75
C ARG A 634 20.31 -15.99 3.19
N ARG A 635 20.97 -16.44 4.25
CA ARG A 635 22.17 -15.78 4.79
C ARG A 635 23.40 -15.92 3.88
N ASP A 636 23.55 -17.10 3.28
CA ASP A 636 24.71 -17.49 2.47
C ASP A 636 24.36 -17.67 0.98
N GLU A 637 23.11 -17.44 0.60
CA GLU A 637 22.58 -17.75 -0.73
C GLU A 637 21.50 -16.72 -1.12
N ILE A 638 21.61 -16.18 -2.33
CA ILE A 638 20.59 -15.35 -2.97
C ILE A 638 20.19 -16.05 -4.25
N CYS A 639 18.91 -16.34 -4.40
CA CYS A 639 18.30 -16.94 -5.58
C CYS A 639 17.32 -15.95 -6.23
N ILE A 640 17.41 -15.80 -7.56
CA ILE A 640 16.54 -14.95 -8.37
C ILE A 640 15.99 -15.81 -9.52
N ILE A 641 14.66 -15.86 -9.65
CA ILE A 641 13.94 -16.66 -10.64
C ILE A 641 13.15 -15.71 -11.54
N LEU A 642 13.53 -15.62 -12.81
CA LEU A 642 12.77 -14.89 -13.83
C LEU A 642 11.56 -15.73 -14.27
N ARG A 643 10.35 -15.18 -14.12
CA ARG A 643 9.10 -15.87 -14.51
C ARG A 643 8.91 -15.87 -16.02
N GLU A 644 8.34 -16.96 -16.54
CA GLU A 644 7.83 -17.00 -17.92
C GLU A 644 6.62 -16.06 -18.05
N GLN A 645 6.57 -15.26 -19.11
CA GLN A 645 5.43 -14.40 -19.43
C GLN A 645 4.73 -14.89 -20.69
N GLU A 646 3.41 -14.99 -20.63
CA GLU A 646 2.60 -15.17 -21.83
C GLU A 646 2.70 -13.91 -22.71
N SER A 647 3.08 -14.12 -23.97
CA SER A 647 3.62 -13.08 -24.85
C SER A 647 2.61 -11.95 -25.12
N SER A 648 2.86 -10.76 -24.55
CA SER A 648 2.00 -9.58 -24.73
C SER A 648 2.80 -8.28 -24.88
N THR A 649 3.21 -7.99 -26.13
CA THR A 649 3.49 -6.64 -26.71
C THR A 649 4.47 -5.67 -26.04
N SER A 650 4.96 -5.90 -24.82
CA SER A 650 5.97 -5.06 -24.18
C SER A 650 7.36 -5.29 -24.80
N LYS A 651 8.28 -4.34 -24.57
CA LYS A 651 9.71 -4.60 -24.78
C LYS A 651 10.17 -5.55 -23.67
N SER A 652 10.51 -6.79 -24.01
CA SER A 652 11.26 -7.65 -23.10
C SER A 652 12.69 -7.13 -23.03
N TYR A 653 13.16 -6.74 -21.84
CA TYR A 653 14.54 -6.32 -21.61
C TYR A 653 15.34 -7.51 -21.11
N ASP A 654 16.45 -7.84 -21.79
CA ASP A 654 17.43 -8.80 -21.27
C ASP A 654 18.05 -8.25 -19.97
N LEU A 655 17.72 -8.90 -18.85
CA LEU A 655 18.21 -8.54 -17.53
C LEU A 655 19.53 -9.26 -17.20
N GLN A 656 20.39 -8.59 -16.44
CA GLN A 656 21.60 -9.21 -15.88
C GLN A 656 21.82 -8.71 -14.45
N VAL A 657 22.26 -9.60 -13.55
CA VAL A 657 22.82 -9.22 -12.26
C VAL A 657 24.24 -8.70 -12.47
N VAL A 658 24.60 -7.61 -11.80
CA VAL A 658 25.93 -7.00 -11.83
C VAL A 658 26.48 -6.90 -10.41
N LEU A 659 27.57 -7.61 -10.14
CA LEU A 659 28.33 -7.47 -8.90
C LEU A 659 29.15 -6.18 -8.99
N LYS A 660 28.81 -5.15 -8.21
CA LYS A 660 29.36 -3.80 -8.38
C LYS A 660 30.88 -3.70 -8.19
N ALA A 661 31.45 -4.40 -7.20
CA ALA A 661 32.88 -4.33 -6.92
C ALA A 661 33.76 -5.14 -7.91
N SER A 662 33.30 -6.30 -8.41
CA SER A 662 34.04 -7.07 -9.41
C SER A 662 33.70 -6.72 -10.87
N GLY A 663 32.57 -6.05 -11.10
CA GLY A 663 32.02 -5.82 -12.44
C GLY A 663 31.43 -7.08 -13.10
N THR A 664 31.38 -8.23 -12.41
CA THR A 664 30.86 -9.50 -12.94
C THR A 664 29.40 -9.36 -13.35
N LYS A 665 29.07 -9.82 -14.57
CA LYS A 665 27.72 -9.82 -15.13
C LYS A 665 27.21 -11.26 -15.22
N ILE A 666 26.00 -11.50 -14.71
CA ILE A 666 25.34 -12.82 -14.75
C ILE A 666 23.98 -12.62 -15.44
N PRO A 667 23.73 -13.21 -16.62
CA PRO A 667 22.46 -13.03 -17.34
C PRO A 667 21.31 -13.73 -16.62
N LEU A 668 20.17 -13.05 -16.49
CA LEU A 668 18.93 -13.63 -15.98
C LEU A 668 18.13 -14.18 -17.17
N THR A 669 18.22 -15.49 -17.38
CA THR A 669 17.52 -16.20 -18.45
C THR A 669 16.35 -17.00 -17.89
N ALA A 670 15.20 -16.95 -18.57
CA ALA A 670 14.02 -17.72 -18.17
C ALA A 670 14.27 -19.23 -18.33
N VAL A 671 13.86 -20.02 -17.33
CA VAL A 671 14.16 -21.45 -17.18
C VAL A 671 13.94 -22.26 -18.46
N ARG A 672 12.83 -21.98 -19.16
CA ARG A 672 12.43 -22.69 -20.40
C ARG A 672 13.34 -22.39 -21.60
N SER A 673 13.89 -21.18 -21.69
CA SER A 673 14.88 -20.82 -22.72
C SER A 673 16.19 -21.60 -22.52
N LEU A 674 16.59 -21.82 -21.26
CA LEU A 674 17.73 -22.67 -20.95
C LEU A 674 17.46 -24.14 -21.23
N MET A 675 16.26 -24.69 -20.92
CA MET A 675 15.91 -26.05 -21.37
C MET A 675 15.97 -26.18 -22.90
N GLN A 676 15.46 -25.20 -23.65
CA GLN A 676 15.54 -25.18 -25.12
C GLN A 676 16.98 -25.04 -25.64
N MET A 677 17.85 -24.31 -24.94
CA MET A 677 19.29 -24.28 -25.24
C MET A 677 20.00 -25.59 -24.88
N PHE A 678 19.59 -26.30 -23.82
CA PHE A 678 20.11 -27.63 -23.49
C PHE A 678 19.63 -28.69 -24.49
N ASP A 679 18.36 -28.70 -24.88
CA ASP A 679 17.84 -29.55 -25.95
C ASP A 679 18.54 -29.26 -27.29
N GLY A 680 18.74 -27.98 -27.61
CA GLY A 680 19.47 -27.54 -28.80
C GLY A 680 20.92 -28.02 -28.80
N LYS A 681 21.66 -27.82 -27.70
CA LYS A 681 23.05 -28.31 -27.56
C LYS A 681 23.15 -29.83 -27.45
N ALA A 682 22.13 -30.51 -26.92
CA ALA A 682 22.05 -31.96 -26.94
C ALA A 682 21.85 -32.48 -28.38
N GLN A 683 21.01 -31.82 -29.19
CA GLN A 683 20.87 -32.13 -30.62
C GLN A 683 22.14 -31.81 -31.41
N GLU A 684 22.83 -30.71 -31.10
CA GLU A 684 24.12 -30.34 -31.70
C GLU A 684 25.20 -31.39 -31.36
N PHE A 685 25.31 -31.80 -30.10
CA PHE A 685 26.21 -32.87 -29.64
C PHE A 685 25.87 -34.25 -30.21
N ILE A 686 24.58 -34.60 -30.32
CA ILE A 686 24.13 -35.83 -30.99
C ILE A 686 24.49 -35.79 -32.49
N SER A 687 24.32 -34.64 -33.16
CA SER A 687 24.73 -34.48 -34.55
C SER A 687 26.24 -34.58 -34.74
N ASP A 688 27.05 -34.08 -33.80
CA ASP A 688 28.51 -34.25 -33.84
C ASP A 688 28.92 -35.71 -33.58
N ILE A 689 28.23 -36.42 -32.67
CA ILE A 689 28.42 -37.86 -32.46
C ILE A 689 28.06 -38.65 -33.72
N ASP A 690 26.92 -38.36 -34.36
CA ASP A 690 26.52 -39.02 -35.61
C ASP A 690 27.50 -38.70 -36.75
N ASN A 691 28.01 -37.47 -36.84
CA ASN A 691 29.06 -37.09 -37.80
C ASN A 691 30.37 -37.87 -37.56
N VAL A 692 30.83 -37.98 -36.31
CA VAL A 692 32.03 -38.74 -35.95
C VAL A 692 31.85 -40.23 -36.23
N HIS A 693 30.68 -40.81 -35.91
CA HIS A 693 30.37 -42.20 -36.25
C HIS A 693 30.28 -42.42 -37.76
N MET A 694 29.76 -41.47 -38.53
CA MET A 694 29.75 -41.55 -40.00
C MET A 694 31.17 -41.53 -40.59
N VAL A 695 32.07 -40.69 -40.09
CA VAL A 695 33.50 -40.72 -40.49
C VAL A 695 34.13 -42.07 -40.15
N TRP A 696 33.89 -42.59 -38.94
CA TRP A 696 34.42 -43.89 -38.52
C TRP A 696 33.87 -45.06 -39.37
N LEU A 697 32.59 -44.98 -39.76
CA LEU A 697 31.96 -45.93 -40.67
C LEU A 697 32.51 -45.82 -42.09
N GLU A 698 32.84 -44.62 -42.58
CA GLU A 698 33.53 -44.46 -43.86
C GLU A 698 34.97 -44.99 -43.83
N GLU A 699 35.73 -44.80 -42.74
CA GLU A 699 37.06 -45.41 -42.57
C GLU A 699 36.97 -46.94 -42.53
N ILE A 700 36.04 -47.51 -41.76
CA ILE A 700 35.77 -48.96 -41.71
C ILE A 700 35.35 -49.47 -43.10
N GLN A 701 34.50 -48.75 -43.82
CA GLN A 701 34.05 -49.14 -45.16
C GLN A 701 35.18 -49.07 -46.19
N GLN A 702 36.07 -48.08 -46.10
CA GLN A 702 37.27 -47.98 -46.95
C GLN A 702 38.28 -49.10 -46.65
N GLU A 703 38.53 -49.42 -45.38
CA GLU A 703 39.47 -50.49 -45.04
C GLU A 703 38.89 -51.89 -45.32
N ALA A 704 37.58 -52.11 -45.13
CA ALA A 704 36.89 -53.30 -45.61
C ALA A 704 37.01 -53.45 -47.13
N ASN A 705 36.83 -52.36 -47.90
CA ASN A 705 37.02 -52.37 -49.35
C ASN A 705 38.49 -52.68 -49.75
N ARG A 706 39.48 -52.19 -48.99
CA ARG A 706 40.90 -52.58 -49.15
C ARG A 706 41.11 -54.06 -48.88
N MET A 707 40.53 -54.63 -47.82
CA MET A 707 40.63 -56.06 -47.51
C MET A 707 39.99 -56.94 -48.59
N PHE A 708 38.78 -56.63 -49.05
CA PHE A 708 38.12 -57.37 -50.13
C PHE A 708 38.85 -57.26 -51.47
N SER A 709 39.52 -56.13 -51.76
CA SER A 709 40.35 -56.00 -52.97
C SER A 709 41.52 -56.99 -53.03
N ARG A 710 42.03 -57.45 -51.87
CA ARG A 710 43.16 -58.39 -51.76
C ARG A 710 42.79 -59.85 -52.02
N PHE A 711 41.51 -60.23 -51.93
CA PHE A 711 41.05 -61.63 -52.11
C PHE A 711 40.56 -61.98 -53.52
N SER A 712 40.60 -61.04 -54.49
CA SER A 712 39.96 -61.21 -55.80
C SER A 712 40.87 -61.74 -56.94
N LYS A 713 42.03 -62.36 -56.65
CA LYS A 713 42.94 -62.93 -57.70
C LYS A 713 43.61 -64.25 -57.29
N GLY A 714 43.13 -65.37 -57.88
CA GLY A 714 43.62 -66.75 -57.69
C GLY A 714 42.45 -67.69 -57.34
N LYS A 715 41.85 -68.54 -58.18
CA LYS A 715 42.36 -69.46 -59.24
C LYS A 715 43.43 -70.44 -58.71
N ARG A 716 43.26 -71.77 -58.83
CA ARG A 716 42.09 -72.59 -59.28
C ARG A 716 42.30 -74.10 -58.96
N SER A 717 41.21 -74.87 -58.98
CA SER A 717 41.09 -76.30 -59.40
C SER A 717 41.61 -77.46 -58.52
N ASN A 718 40.90 -78.61 -58.69
CA ASN A 718 41.24 -80.02 -58.36
C ASN A 718 40.98 -80.53 -56.93
N LEU A 719 40.65 -81.82 -56.69
CA LEU A 719 39.75 -82.78 -57.37
C LEU A 719 39.64 -84.08 -56.52
N ARG A 720 38.41 -84.51 -56.18
CA ARG A 720 37.95 -85.90 -55.90
C ARG A 720 38.69 -86.85 -54.91
N GLY A 721 37.95 -87.31 -53.89
CA GLY A 721 38.14 -88.58 -53.15
C GLY A 721 38.75 -88.47 -51.75
N SER A 722 38.62 -89.44 -50.82
CA SER A 722 37.59 -90.49 -50.63
C SER A 722 37.89 -91.33 -49.37
N SER A 723 36.87 -91.61 -48.53
CA SER A 723 36.73 -92.80 -47.65
C SER A 723 37.71 -93.05 -46.46
N VAL A 724 37.16 -92.92 -45.25
CA VAL A 724 37.32 -93.80 -44.05
C VAL A 724 38.74 -94.14 -43.52
N LYS A 725 39.05 -93.62 -42.31
CA LYS A 725 39.70 -94.36 -41.20
C LYS A 725 39.59 -93.59 -39.86
N SER A 726 39.05 -94.25 -38.81
CA SER A 726 39.71 -94.62 -37.54
C SER A 726 40.16 -93.45 -36.64
N LEU A 727 39.60 -93.26 -35.42
CA LEU A 727 39.94 -93.96 -34.15
C LEU A 727 41.42 -93.71 -33.71
N ASN A 728 41.79 -93.45 -32.45
CA ASN A 728 41.03 -93.25 -31.19
C ASN A 728 41.99 -92.72 -30.07
N PHE A 729 41.50 -92.73 -28.81
CA PHE A 729 42.21 -92.64 -27.52
C PHE A 729 42.60 -91.20 -27.07
N ILE A 730 42.13 -90.67 -25.92
CA ILE A 730 42.26 -91.05 -24.48
C ILE A 730 43.57 -90.50 -23.88
N ALA A 731 43.62 -89.91 -22.67
CA ALA A 731 42.79 -90.13 -21.48
C ALA A 731 42.50 -88.87 -20.61
N GLU A 732 41.59 -89.03 -19.62
CA GLU A 732 41.65 -88.60 -18.18
C GLU A 732 42.02 -87.14 -17.79
N GLU A 733 41.47 -86.50 -16.72
CA GLU A 733 40.36 -86.84 -15.80
C GLU A 733 39.83 -85.59 -15.04
N GLY A 734 38.51 -85.53 -14.82
CA GLY A 734 37.83 -85.07 -13.58
C GLY A 734 37.77 -83.58 -13.18
N THR A 735 36.74 -83.04 -12.50
CA THR A 735 35.37 -83.50 -12.09
C THR A 735 34.59 -82.21 -11.72
N THR A 736 33.57 -81.67 -12.42
CA THR A 736 32.12 -82.06 -12.58
C THR A 736 31.33 -82.12 -11.26
N PRO A 737 29.97 -81.91 -11.19
CA PRO A 737 28.91 -81.92 -12.24
C PRO A 737 28.64 -80.63 -13.09
N GLU A 738 27.38 -80.20 -13.19
CA GLU A 738 26.67 -79.52 -14.31
C GLU A 738 25.69 -78.42 -13.77
N ALA A 739 24.76 -77.74 -14.48
CA ALA A 739 24.06 -77.89 -15.78
C ALA A 739 23.75 -76.49 -16.40
N SER A 740 23.29 -76.23 -17.65
CA SER A 740 22.30 -76.82 -18.60
C SER A 740 20.85 -76.29 -18.41
N THR A 741 20.07 -75.84 -19.42
CA THR A 741 20.19 -75.90 -20.91
C THR A 741 19.43 -74.77 -21.69
N SER A 742 19.99 -74.36 -22.85
CA SER A 742 19.39 -74.09 -24.20
C SER A 742 18.10 -73.23 -24.41
N GLU A 743 18.14 -72.13 -25.19
CA GLU A 743 17.78 -71.98 -26.64
C GLU A 743 16.27 -71.77 -26.94
N ALA A 744 15.81 -70.68 -27.57
CA ALA A 744 15.84 -70.27 -29.01
C ALA A 744 14.58 -70.76 -29.80
N ASP A 745 14.11 -70.17 -30.92
CA ASP A 745 14.50 -69.02 -31.74
C ASP A 745 13.26 -68.46 -32.51
N THR A 746 13.36 -67.28 -33.16
CA THR A 746 12.89 -66.94 -34.54
C THR A 746 12.59 -65.44 -34.77
N THR A 747 13.47 -64.80 -35.55
CA THR A 747 13.20 -63.86 -36.68
C THR A 747 11.77 -63.28 -36.88
N THR A 748 11.57 -62.00 -37.22
CA THR A 748 12.28 -61.23 -38.27
C THR A 748 12.00 -59.71 -38.19
N GLN A 749 12.94 -58.86 -38.65
CA GLN A 749 12.68 -57.46 -39.08
C GLN A 749 12.31 -57.42 -40.61
N PRO A 750 12.12 -56.28 -41.34
CA PRO A 750 12.19 -54.85 -40.98
C PRO A 750 11.14 -53.89 -41.64
N LYS A 751 11.38 -52.57 -41.50
CA LYS A 751 10.94 -51.43 -42.36
C LYS A 751 9.51 -50.84 -42.21
N ARG A 752 9.43 -49.76 -41.41
CA ARG A 752 9.33 -48.34 -41.87
C ARG A 752 8.42 -48.07 -43.10
N THR A 753 7.23 -47.45 -42.90
CA THR A 753 6.90 -46.05 -43.36
C THR A 753 5.44 -45.60 -43.14
N THR A 754 5.29 -44.39 -42.58
CA THR A 754 4.27 -43.33 -42.90
C THR A 754 2.76 -43.47 -42.67
N ARG A 755 2.19 -42.30 -42.28
CA ARG A 755 0.84 -41.75 -42.55
C ARG A 755 -0.38 -42.19 -41.72
N LYS A 756 -0.66 -41.36 -40.71
CA LYS A 756 -1.85 -40.48 -40.58
C LYS A 756 -3.22 -41.00 -41.08
N ASN A 757 -4.14 -40.99 -40.10
CA ASN A 757 -5.51 -40.44 -40.12
C ASN A 757 -6.73 -41.32 -40.47
N LYS A 758 -7.65 -41.29 -39.49
CA LYS A 758 -9.11 -41.08 -39.56
C LYS A 758 -10.03 -42.23 -39.99
N GLN A 759 -10.89 -42.58 -39.00
CA GLN A 759 -12.33 -42.87 -39.12
C GLN A 759 -12.67 -44.22 -39.83
N THR A 760 -13.71 -44.97 -39.44
CA THR A 760 -14.95 -44.59 -38.72
C THR A 760 -15.51 -45.74 -37.84
N LYS A 761 -16.49 -45.43 -36.98
CA LYS A 761 -17.50 -46.35 -36.35
C LYS A 761 -18.08 -47.39 -37.36
N PRO A 762 -18.64 -48.55 -36.94
CA PRO A 762 -19.58 -48.78 -35.82
C PRO A 762 -19.00 -49.61 -34.64
N GLU A 763 -19.62 -49.93 -33.49
CA GLU A 763 -20.93 -49.71 -32.79
C GLU A 763 -21.53 -51.05 -32.29
N VAL A 764 -22.36 -51.01 -31.22
CA VAL A 764 -23.17 -52.10 -30.60
C VAL A 764 -22.49 -53.00 -29.53
N ALA A 765 -23.29 -53.28 -28.46
CA ALA A 765 -23.09 -54.20 -27.32
C ALA A 765 -21.96 -53.84 -26.31
N GLU A 766 -22.10 -53.91 -24.97
CA GLU A 766 -22.75 -54.88 -24.05
C GLU A 766 -22.06 -56.26 -24.02
N SER A 767 -21.80 -56.90 -22.86
CA SER A 767 -21.87 -56.49 -21.44
C SER A 767 -21.05 -57.50 -20.57
N VAL A 768 -21.07 -57.37 -19.24
CA VAL A 768 -21.16 -58.45 -18.21
C VAL A 768 -20.54 -59.83 -18.58
N SER A 769 -19.59 -60.45 -17.85
CA SER A 769 -19.00 -60.19 -16.51
C SER A 769 -17.94 -61.28 -16.16
N GLN A 770 -17.68 -61.50 -14.86
CA GLN A 770 -17.12 -62.71 -14.21
C GLN A 770 -15.61 -63.00 -14.30
N SER A 771 -14.94 -62.77 -13.17
CA SER A 771 -13.78 -63.55 -12.70
C SER A 771 -14.17 -65.00 -12.37
N PRO A 772 -13.21 -65.94 -12.40
CA PRO A 772 -12.74 -66.55 -11.14
C PRO A 772 -11.25 -66.23 -10.90
N GLN A 773 -10.72 -65.97 -9.69
CA GLN A 773 -10.86 -66.60 -8.36
C GLN A 773 -9.98 -67.86 -8.18
N ARG A 774 -9.25 -67.93 -7.05
CA ARG A 774 -8.46 -69.09 -6.50
C ARG A 774 -7.14 -69.38 -7.24
N GLN A 775 -6.07 -69.94 -6.65
CA GLN A 775 -5.62 -70.32 -5.27
C GLN A 775 -4.13 -70.79 -5.38
N THR A 776 -3.25 -70.91 -4.37
CA THR A 776 -3.06 -70.39 -2.98
C THR A 776 -1.62 -70.76 -2.48
N GLU A 777 -1.25 -70.40 -1.23
CA GLU A 777 -0.28 -71.10 -0.32
C GLU A 777 1.21 -71.16 -0.76
N GLU A 778 2.28 -71.30 0.06
CA GLU A 778 2.68 -71.16 1.51
C GLU A 778 4.24 -70.91 1.51
N GLU A 779 5.10 -70.77 2.54
CA GLU A 779 5.20 -70.95 4.01
C GLU A 779 5.39 -69.54 4.71
N GLU A 780 5.63 -69.23 6.01
CA GLU A 780 6.25 -69.82 7.24
C GLU A 780 7.79 -70.00 7.23
N GLU A 781 8.60 -69.88 8.31
CA GLU A 781 8.66 -68.97 9.51
C GLU A 781 10.17 -68.90 9.96
N GLU A 782 10.71 -68.40 11.09
CA GLU A 782 10.35 -67.89 12.45
C GLU A 782 11.45 -66.82 12.83
N GLU A 783 11.51 -66.02 13.91
CA GLU A 783 10.76 -65.70 15.14
C GLU A 783 10.20 -64.24 15.06
N LYS A 784 9.37 -63.64 15.94
CA LYS A 784 9.05 -63.77 17.39
C LYS A 784 10.17 -63.19 18.31
N THR A 785 9.98 -62.88 19.60
CA THR A 785 8.89 -62.91 20.61
C THR A 785 8.92 -61.54 21.36
N ASP A 786 7.96 -61.02 22.15
CA ASP A 786 6.52 -61.23 22.46
C ASP A 786 6.06 -59.99 23.28
N LYS A 787 4.80 -59.57 23.52
CA LYS A 787 3.43 -59.84 23.00
C LYS A 787 2.61 -58.54 23.35
N SER A 788 1.36 -58.33 23.80
CA SER A 788 0.01 -58.94 24.07
C SER A 788 -0.82 -57.79 24.71
N HIS A 789 -2.14 -57.70 24.87
CA HIS A 789 -3.43 -58.22 24.35
C HIS A 789 -4.50 -57.44 25.18
N ASP A 790 -5.75 -57.11 24.82
CA ASP A 790 -6.63 -57.24 23.65
C ASP A 790 -7.90 -56.35 23.93
N ALA A 791 -8.86 -56.02 23.05
CA ALA A 791 -9.13 -56.26 21.61
C ALA A 791 -10.16 -55.22 21.07
N ASP A 792 -10.50 -55.34 19.77
CA ASP A 792 -11.69 -54.92 18.98
C ASP A 792 -12.83 -54.03 19.58
N VAL A 793 -13.59 -53.22 18.81
CA VAL A 793 -14.26 -53.51 17.51
C VAL A 793 -14.35 -52.25 16.61
N GLN A 794 -14.36 -52.43 15.28
CA GLN A 794 -14.75 -51.42 14.27
C GLN A 794 -16.07 -51.82 13.56
N PRO A 795 -16.83 -50.88 12.95
CA PRO A 795 -16.72 -50.78 11.48
C PRO A 795 -16.92 -49.38 10.85
N ASP A 796 -16.29 -49.23 9.68
CA ASP A 796 -16.69 -48.50 8.47
C ASP A 796 -17.13 -47.02 8.49
N SER A 797 -16.31 -46.19 7.83
CA SER A 797 -16.72 -44.93 7.21
C SER A 797 -16.41 -44.97 5.70
N MET A 798 -17.38 -44.67 4.84
CA MET A 798 -17.15 -44.61 3.39
C MET A 798 -16.50 -43.29 2.98
N CYS A 799 -15.36 -43.38 2.31
CA CYS A 799 -14.53 -42.23 1.95
C CYS A 799 -14.87 -41.66 0.56
N GLY A 800 -15.24 -40.37 0.50
CA GLY A 800 -15.27 -39.60 -0.74
C GLY A 800 -13.89 -39.03 -1.06
N THR A 801 -13.40 -39.21 -2.29
CA THR A 801 -12.01 -38.92 -2.67
C THR A 801 -11.61 -37.45 -2.50
N THR A 802 -10.73 -37.17 -1.53
CA THR A 802 -9.95 -35.94 -1.48
C THR A 802 -8.85 -35.97 -2.53
N GLN A 803 -8.88 -35.02 -3.48
CA GLN A 803 -7.75 -34.81 -4.38
C GLN A 803 -6.58 -34.21 -3.58
N SER A 804 -5.41 -34.82 -3.67
CA SER A 804 -4.18 -34.25 -3.13
C SER A 804 -3.75 -33.03 -3.96
N PRO A 805 -3.19 -31.98 -3.34
CA PRO A 805 -2.72 -30.81 -4.07
C PRO A 805 -1.61 -31.22 -5.07
N PRO A 806 -1.58 -30.63 -6.28
CA PRO A 806 -0.54 -30.94 -7.26
C PRO A 806 0.82 -30.57 -6.69
N LYS A 807 1.81 -31.47 -6.85
CA LYS A 807 3.20 -31.16 -6.49
C LYS A 807 3.68 -29.95 -7.29
N ILE A 808 4.30 -29.01 -6.58
CA ILE A 808 4.99 -27.85 -7.16
C ILE A 808 6.07 -28.36 -8.13
N PRO A 809 6.13 -27.88 -9.40
CA PRO A 809 7.25 -28.20 -10.27
C PRO A 809 8.52 -27.53 -9.74
N SER A 810 9.63 -28.28 -9.65
CA SER A 810 10.94 -27.73 -9.27
C SER A 810 11.48 -26.83 -10.40
N PRO A 811 11.75 -25.54 -10.14
CA PRO A 811 12.33 -24.64 -11.14
C PRO A 811 13.86 -24.78 -11.11
N ASP A 812 14.38 -25.78 -11.81
CA ASP A 812 15.83 -26.07 -11.86
C ASP A 812 16.60 -25.10 -12.78
N ILE A 813 16.61 -23.80 -12.43
CA ILE A 813 17.70 -22.85 -12.69
C ILE A 813 17.70 -21.79 -11.59
N VAL A 814 18.86 -21.62 -10.98
CA VAL A 814 19.06 -20.77 -9.81
C VAL A 814 20.32 -19.94 -10.02
N VAL A 815 20.19 -18.62 -10.16
CA VAL A 815 21.35 -17.71 -10.11
C VAL A 815 21.75 -17.55 -8.65
N ASN A 816 22.55 -18.51 -8.17
CA ASN A 816 23.06 -18.57 -6.81
C ASN A 816 24.32 -17.70 -6.68
N ILE A 817 24.20 -16.56 -6.00
CA ILE A 817 25.34 -15.73 -5.64
C ILE A 817 25.94 -16.29 -4.35
N SER A 818 27.10 -16.95 -4.46
CA SER A 818 27.75 -17.62 -3.34
C SER A 818 28.51 -16.66 -2.41
N PRO A 819 28.84 -17.08 -1.16
CA PRO A 819 29.68 -16.29 -0.27
C PRO A 819 31.10 -16.09 -0.83
N ALA A 820 31.58 -17.04 -1.66
CA ALA A 820 32.89 -16.95 -2.30
C ALA A 820 32.93 -15.84 -3.37
N GLU A 821 31.86 -15.66 -4.14
CA GLU A 821 31.73 -14.59 -5.12
C GLU A 821 31.55 -13.22 -4.45
N ARG A 822 30.75 -13.16 -3.37
CA ARG A 822 30.62 -11.96 -2.52
C ARG A 822 31.98 -11.51 -1.97
N LEU A 823 32.74 -12.43 -1.37
CA LEU A 823 34.08 -12.16 -0.85
C LEU A 823 35.12 -11.86 -1.94
N SER A 824 35.00 -12.48 -3.12
CA SER A 824 35.88 -12.18 -4.26
C SER A 824 35.64 -10.78 -4.82
N ALA A 825 34.37 -10.34 -4.85
CA ALA A 825 34.02 -8.97 -5.21
C ALA A 825 34.56 -7.95 -4.18
N GLU A 826 34.46 -8.22 -2.87
CA GLU A 826 35.02 -7.36 -1.80
C GLU A 826 36.54 -7.12 -1.92
N LEU A 827 37.27 -8.02 -2.61
CA LEU A 827 38.72 -7.95 -2.81
C LEU A 827 39.13 -7.22 -4.11
N ALA A 828 38.23 -7.08 -5.08
CA ALA A 828 38.50 -6.44 -6.37
C ALA A 828 38.41 -4.91 -6.27
N LYS A 829 39.54 -4.20 -6.40
CA LYS A 829 39.57 -2.73 -6.44
C LYS A 829 40.33 -2.17 -7.65
N LYS A 830 39.56 -1.62 -8.61
CA LYS A 830 39.95 -0.49 -9.48
C LYS A 830 38.68 0.10 -10.12
N LEU A 831 38.67 1.41 -10.35
CA LEU A 831 37.55 2.12 -10.98
C LEU A 831 37.78 2.24 -12.49
N GLU A 832 36.69 2.22 -13.26
CA GLU A 832 36.47 3.11 -14.40
C GLU A 832 34.96 3.20 -14.71
N SER A 833 34.52 4.23 -15.43
CA SER A 833 33.10 4.51 -15.71
C SER A 833 32.75 4.29 -17.20
N SER A 834 31.69 3.52 -17.48
CA SER A 834 31.27 3.18 -18.85
C SER A 834 30.09 4.06 -19.33
N PRO A 835 30.18 4.73 -20.50
CA PRO A 835 29.04 5.39 -21.13
C PRO A 835 28.18 4.41 -21.94
N GLY A 836 26.90 4.75 -22.13
CA GLY A 836 26.01 4.14 -23.13
C GLY A 836 25.20 2.91 -22.65
N ARG A 837 23.89 2.92 -22.93
CA ARG A 837 23.00 1.77 -22.73
C ARG A 837 23.27 0.69 -23.78
N THR A 838 23.55 -0.53 -23.33
CA THR A 838 23.63 -1.74 -24.18
C THR A 838 22.97 -2.98 -23.58
N ALA A 839 22.59 -2.96 -22.30
CA ALA A 839 21.73 -3.95 -21.65
C ALA A 839 21.24 -3.40 -20.29
N ALA A 840 20.08 -3.85 -19.82
CA ALA A 840 19.54 -3.49 -18.50
C ALA A 840 20.33 -4.19 -17.37
N LYS A 841 20.32 -3.63 -16.16
CA LYS A 841 21.18 -4.08 -15.05
C LYS A 841 20.38 -4.19 -13.75
N ILE A 842 20.75 -5.14 -12.91
CA ILE A 842 20.31 -5.26 -11.52
C ILE A 842 21.58 -5.34 -10.66
N ALA A 843 21.83 -4.40 -9.76
CA ALA A 843 23.17 -4.18 -9.20
C ALA A 843 23.28 -4.46 -7.68
N ILE A 844 24.29 -5.21 -7.25
CA ILE A 844 24.54 -5.43 -5.81
C ILE A 844 25.35 -4.26 -5.23
N ALA A 845 24.88 -3.62 -4.16
CA ALA A 845 25.62 -2.57 -3.47
C ALA A 845 26.55 -3.12 -2.35
N ASP A 846 27.62 -2.38 -2.04
CA ASP A 846 28.71 -2.85 -1.18
C ASP A 846 28.46 -2.62 0.32
N THR A 847 28.67 -3.65 1.15
CA THR A 847 28.61 -3.55 2.63
C THR A 847 30.00 -3.42 3.25
N THR A 848 30.31 -2.33 3.95
CA THR A 848 31.68 -2.03 4.42
C THR A 848 32.07 -2.63 5.79
N ARG A 849 32.97 -3.62 5.77
CA ARG A 849 33.95 -4.01 6.81
C ARG A 849 33.47 -4.24 8.26
N ARG A 850 33.58 -5.50 8.70
CA ARG A 850 33.63 -5.90 10.13
C ARG A 850 34.72 -5.15 10.91
N SER A 851 34.40 -4.71 12.13
CA SER A 851 35.37 -4.12 13.06
C SER A 851 36.28 -5.18 13.72
N ARG A 852 37.52 -4.80 14.03
CA ARG A 852 38.41 -5.63 14.87
C ARG A 852 38.16 -5.32 16.35
N ARG A 853 37.86 -6.35 17.15
CA ARG A 853 37.79 -6.22 18.61
C ARG A 853 39.13 -5.74 19.18
N SER A 854 39.10 -4.66 19.95
CA SER A 854 40.05 -4.41 21.04
C SER A 854 39.31 -4.59 22.37
N SER A 855 39.96 -5.18 23.37
CA SER A 855 39.31 -5.60 24.61
C SER A 855 39.77 -4.77 25.80
N VAL A 856 38.84 -4.03 26.42
CA VAL A 856 38.99 -3.56 27.80
C VAL A 856 37.75 -3.99 28.58
N ARG A 857 37.95 -4.84 29.60
CA ARG A 857 36.91 -5.13 30.59
C ARG A 857 36.87 -3.98 31.59
N CYS A 858 35.70 -3.40 31.81
CA CYS A 858 35.37 -2.89 33.15
C CYS A 858 33.95 -3.35 33.49
N SER A 859 33.82 -4.05 34.61
CA SER A 859 32.57 -4.64 35.07
C SER A 859 31.95 -3.79 36.18
N LEU A 860 30.64 -3.56 36.13
CA LEU A 860 29.86 -3.32 37.34
C LEU A 860 28.46 -3.92 37.21
N LYS A 861 28.03 -4.60 38.27
CA LYS A 861 26.66 -5.11 38.44
C LYS A 861 25.86 -4.10 39.25
N LEU A 862 24.56 -3.95 38.97
CA LEU A 862 23.56 -3.63 39.99
C LEU A 862 22.15 -4.07 39.53
N ARG A 863 21.22 -4.22 40.47
CA ARG A 863 19.87 -4.78 40.26
C ARG A 863 18.79 -3.73 40.49
N HIS A 864 17.58 -4.04 40.01
CA HIS A 864 16.32 -3.32 40.20
C HIS A 864 16.06 -2.78 41.62
N SER A 865 15.39 -1.62 41.72
CA SER A 865 14.12 -1.49 42.48
C SER A 865 13.33 -0.23 42.06
N LEU A 866 12.06 -0.13 42.46
CA LEU A 866 11.03 0.74 41.86
C LEU A 866 10.91 2.18 42.42
N ALA A 867 10.47 3.06 41.51
CA ALA A 867 9.45 4.12 41.63
C ALA A 867 9.36 5.08 42.85
N GLY A 868 9.20 6.38 42.56
CA GLY A 868 8.81 7.39 43.55
C GLY A 868 8.59 8.81 43.00
N LEU A 869 7.36 9.11 42.55
CA LEU A 869 6.77 10.44 42.27
C LEU A 869 7.62 11.56 41.62
N ARG A 870 7.13 12.06 40.47
CA ARG A 870 6.79 13.49 40.30
C ARG A 870 5.74 13.66 39.20
N HIS A 871 4.69 14.43 39.48
CA HIS A 871 3.55 14.65 38.60
C HIS A 871 3.23 16.16 38.57
N SER A 872 3.43 16.82 37.42
CA SER A 872 2.77 18.07 37.01
C SER A 872 3.22 18.45 35.59
N MET A 873 2.36 19.18 34.85
CA MET A 873 2.53 19.73 33.48
C MET A 873 2.18 18.87 32.24
N THR A 874 2.03 17.54 32.32
CA THR A 874 1.75 16.71 31.13
C THR A 874 0.27 16.56 30.70
N GLN A 875 -0.68 17.21 31.39
CA GLN A 875 -2.13 17.13 31.06
C GLN A 875 -2.72 18.34 30.30
N GLU A 876 -1.93 19.35 29.94
CA GLU A 876 -2.43 20.56 29.28
C GLU A 876 -2.27 20.54 27.74
N SER A 877 -1.34 19.73 27.22
CA SER A 877 -1.07 19.54 25.79
C SER A 877 -2.09 18.58 25.15
N ILE A 878 -2.22 17.36 25.72
CA ILE A 878 -3.11 16.28 25.24
C ILE A 878 -4.59 16.73 25.15
N ARG A 879 -4.99 17.74 25.95
CA ARG A 879 -6.32 18.36 25.91
C ARG A 879 -6.63 19.21 24.66
N ARG A 880 -5.69 19.38 23.72
CA ARG A 880 -5.93 20.05 22.43
C ARG A 880 -6.39 19.08 21.35
N ALA A 881 -5.69 17.97 21.13
CA ALA A 881 -6.12 16.91 20.20
C ALA A 881 -7.45 16.26 20.65
N SER A 882 -7.57 15.92 21.95
CA SER A 882 -8.72 15.18 22.51
C SER A 882 -10.03 15.99 22.61
N ARG A 883 -10.10 17.21 22.06
CA ARG A 883 -11.28 18.10 22.20
C ARG A 883 -12.39 17.93 21.17
N ARG A 884 -12.22 17.09 20.13
CA ARG A 884 -13.24 16.85 19.10
C ARG A 884 -14.34 15.82 19.50
N SER A 885 -14.31 15.22 20.70
CA SER A 885 -15.22 14.12 21.11
C SER A 885 -16.31 14.47 22.14
N MET A 886 -16.17 15.55 22.95
CA MET A 886 -16.98 15.74 24.18
C MET A 886 -17.80 17.05 24.24
N LEU A 887 -18.43 17.46 23.12
CA LEU A 887 -19.39 18.57 23.07
C LEU A 887 -20.69 18.22 22.33
N LYS A 888 -21.41 17.19 22.79
CA LYS A 888 -22.82 16.94 22.38
C LYS A 888 -23.76 16.51 23.51
N ARG A 889 -23.41 16.85 24.76
CA ARG A 889 -24.23 16.56 25.96
C ARG A 889 -24.40 17.75 26.91
N ARG A 890 -24.43 18.99 26.38
CA ARG A 890 -24.79 20.19 27.19
C ARG A 890 -25.45 21.35 26.44
N GLU A 891 -26.19 21.07 25.35
CA GLU A 891 -26.93 22.10 24.60
C GLU A 891 -28.37 21.64 24.28
N SER A 892 -29.04 21.08 25.29
CA SER A 892 -30.45 20.67 25.23
C SER A 892 -31.24 21.09 26.49
N ARG A 893 -30.92 22.27 27.06
CA ARG A 893 -31.72 23.00 28.06
C ARG A 893 -31.11 24.39 28.35
N MET A 894 -31.59 25.42 27.65
CA MET A 894 -32.10 26.70 28.22
C MET A 894 -32.25 27.77 27.13
N GLY A 895 -33.50 28.19 26.93
CA GLY A 895 -33.91 29.24 26.00
C GLY A 895 -35.43 29.39 26.10
N ASN A 896 -35.90 30.43 26.79
CA ASN A 896 -37.30 30.67 27.20
C ASN A 896 -38.29 30.56 26.01
N SER A 897 -39.56 30.20 26.15
CA SER A 897 -40.58 30.52 27.19
C SER A 897 -41.75 29.50 27.05
N THR A 898 -42.73 29.28 27.95
CA THR A 898 -43.53 30.21 28.77
C THR A 898 -44.32 29.48 29.88
N CYS A 899 -44.50 30.14 31.03
CA CYS A 899 -45.48 30.01 32.14
C CYS A 899 -46.27 28.71 32.48
N SER A 900 -46.46 28.56 33.80
CA SER A 900 -47.67 28.08 34.51
C SER A 900 -47.74 26.64 35.06
N ASN A 901 -47.50 26.56 36.38
CA ASN A 901 -48.38 26.02 37.42
C ASN A 901 -48.69 24.50 37.57
N ASN A 902 -48.29 24.02 38.77
CA ASN A 902 -49.13 23.40 39.81
C ASN A 902 -49.12 21.86 40.06
N ILE A 903 -49.08 21.58 41.38
CA ILE A 903 -49.71 20.48 42.14
C ILE A 903 -49.01 19.10 42.15
N ASP A 904 -48.13 18.97 43.16
CA ASP A 904 -48.20 18.04 44.32
C ASP A 904 -48.03 16.50 44.25
N ALA A 905 -47.59 16.01 45.42
CA ALA A 905 -47.79 14.69 46.05
C ALA A 905 -46.87 13.50 45.69
N ASP A 906 -46.16 13.03 46.74
CA ASP A 906 -45.96 11.63 47.21
C ASP A 906 -45.36 10.55 46.26
N SER A 907 -44.67 9.50 46.74
CA SER A 907 -44.17 9.08 48.07
C SER A 907 -42.86 8.28 47.83
N CYS A 908 -41.79 8.32 48.64
CA CYS A 908 -41.59 7.97 50.06
C CYS A 908 -41.46 6.45 50.33
N MET A 909 -40.45 6.08 51.16
CA MET A 909 -40.08 4.73 51.65
C MET A 909 -39.52 3.74 50.60
N ASP A 910 -38.58 2.82 50.92
CA ASP A 910 -37.83 2.50 52.16
C ASP A 910 -36.31 2.37 51.83
N SER A 911 -35.33 2.64 52.71
CA SER A 911 -34.91 1.95 53.97
C SER A 911 -34.31 0.55 53.71
N ALA A 912 -33.23 0.08 54.36
CA ALA A 912 -32.53 0.57 55.55
C ALA A 912 -31.05 0.09 55.64
N GLU A 913 -30.21 0.86 56.36
CA GLU A 913 -29.34 0.43 57.49
C GLU A 913 -28.17 -0.58 57.30
N GLU A 914 -27.07 -0.59 58.09
CA GLU A 914 -26.57 0.19 59.25
C GLU A 914 -25.13 0.71 58.94
N GLU A 915 -24.64 1.87 59.40
CA GLU A 915 -23.89 2.15 60.67
C GLU A 915 -22.54 1.34 60.85
N ASP A 916 -21.46 1.84 61.50
CA ASP A 916 -21.43 2.92 62.49
C ASP A 916 -20.11 3.74 62.73
N LYS A 917 -20.27 4.93 63.36
CA LYS A 917 -19.46 5.70 64.39
C LYS A 917 -17.94 5.44 64.60
N GLU A 918 -17.11 6.40 65.08
CA GLU A 918 -17.18 7.87 65.26
C GLU A 918 -15.78 8.45 65.63
N ALA A 919 -15.70 9.79 65.79
CA ALA A 919 -14.80 10.53 66.72
C ALA A 919 -13.26 10.57 66.47
N SER A 920 -12.48 11.48 67.07
CA SER A 920 -12.69 12.92 67.38
C SER A 920 -11.36 13.59 67.78
N ARG A 921 -11.36 14.94 67.91
CA ARG A 921 -10.34 15.77 68.60
C ARG A 921 -8.95 15.83 67.94
N GLN A 922 -8.10 16.81 68.20
CA GLN A 922 -8.16 18.28 68.42
C GLN A 922 -6.69 18.70 68.69
N SER A 923 -6.31 19.92 68.33
CA SER A 923 -4.93 20.41 68.47
C SER A 923 -4.47 20.62 69.92
N THR A 924 -3.21 20.30 70.21
CA THR A 924 -2.46 20.87 71.36
C THR A 924 -1.34 21.80 70.88
N LYS A 925 -1.06 22.84 71.68
CA LYS A 925 -0.03 23.88 71.42
C LYS A 925 1.20 23.65 72.30
N ARG A 926 2.26 24.42 71.99
CA ARG A 926 3.53 24.65 72.74
C ARG A 926 4.66 23.72 72.24
N LYS A 927 5.92 24.16 72.22
CA LYS A 927 6.55 25.39 72.77
C LYS A 927 7.80 25.77 71.94
N ALA A 928 8.15 27.05 71.86
CA ALA A 928 9.53 27.48 71.59
C ALA A 928 10.33 27.38 72.91
N PRO A 929 11.68 27.29 72.89
CA PRO A 929 12.57 28.39 72.47
C PRO A 929 13.68 27.90 71.49
N ASP A 930 14.80 28.57 71.17
CA ASP A 930 15.51 29.70 71.79
C ASP A 930 16.36 30.58 70.82
N THR A 931 17.10 31.54 71.38
CA THR A 931 18.11 32.50 70.82
C THR A 931 19.01 31.96 69.67
N VAL A 932 19.37 32.71 68.60
CA VAL A 932 20.00 34.07 68.41
C VAL A 932 21.55 34.01 68.33
N GLU A 933 22.15 34.98 67.62
CA GLU A 933 23.59 35.15 67.25
C GLU A 933 24.05 34.28 66.06
N GLU A 934 24.99 34.71 65.18
CA GLU A 934 25.75 35.99 65.09
C GLU A 934 26.01 36.39 63.61
N SER A 935 26.44 37.64 63.34
CA SER A 935 26.82 38.05 61.97
C SER A 935 27.88 39.17 61.88
N PRO A 936 29.10 38.83 61.41
CA PRO A 936 30.06 39.79 60.84
C PRO A 936 30.59 39.35 59.46
N THR A 937 30.86 40.18 58.43
CA THR A 937 30.66 41.61 58.07
C THR A 937 30.77 41.69 56.51
N LYS A 938 31.04 42.77 55.72
CA LYS A 938 31.54 44.15 55.94
C LYS A 938 31.08 45.16 54.84
N ARG A 939 31.96 45.64 53.94
CA ARG A 939 31.75 46.75 52.95
C ARG A 939 32.66 46.54 51.70
N PHE A 940 32.38 47.06 50.49
CA PHE A 940 32.44 48.49 50.08
C PHE A 940 31.68 48.88 48.78
N SER A 941 31.61 50.18 48.48
CA SER A 941 30.98 50.87 47.32
C SER A 941 31.53 52.32 47.21
N PRO A 942 31.25 53.19 46.19
CA PRO A 942 30.46 53.02 44.95
C PRO A 942 31.34 52.93 43.66
N PRO A 943 31.65 53.93 42.76
CA PRO A 943 31.35 55.38 42.68
C PRO A 943 30.34 55.77 41.54
N LYS A 944 30.53 56.88 40.79
CA LYS A 944 29.65 57.44 39.72
C LYS A 944 30.38 58.38 38.73
N LYS A 945 29.95 58.43 37.44
CA LYS A 945 29.86 59.62 36.52
C LYS A 945 31.19 60.37 36.15
N SER A 946 31.32 61.28 35.15
CA SER A 946 30.54 61.86 34.01
C SER A 946 31.51 62.70 33.11
N GLN A 947 31.22 63.21 31.88
CA GLN A 947 30.48 64.44 31.46
C GLN A 947 30.52 64.53 29.88
N SER A 948 29.61 65.13 29.09
CA SER A 948 29.09 66.52 28.94
C SER A 948 30.08 67.51 28.27
N ALA A 949 29.73 68.49 27.40
CA ALA A 949 28.49 68.92 26.72
C ALA A 949 28.81 70.03 25.65
N ILE A 950 27.80 70.64 24.97
CA ILE A 950 27.61 72.12 24.70
C ILE A 950 26.67 72.44 23.49
N ARG A 951 25.86 73.51 23.62
CA ARG A 951 25.09 74.25 22.59
C ARG A 951 24.77 75.68 23.07
N PRO A 952 24.53 76.64 22.15
CA PRO A 952 23.58 77.75 22.29
C PRO A 952 22.49 77.64 21.18
N ASN A 953 21.50 78.54 20.93
CA ASN A 953 20.99 79.77 21.58
C ASN A 953 19.44 79.86 21.36
N MET A 954 18.75 80.92 21.79
CA MET A 954 17.27 81.05 21.67
C MET A 954 16.73 82.49 21.49
N LYS A 955 15.68 82.67 20.66
CA LYS A 955 14.73 83.81 20.64
C LYS A 955 13.33 83.30 20.21
N SER A 956 12.19 83.83 20.68
CA SER A 956 11.87 85.01 21.52
C SER A 956 10.36 84.95 21.94
N PHE A 957 9.77 85.70 22.89
CA PHE A 957 10.19 86.81 23.77
C PHE A 957 9.16 87.05 24.91
N LEU A 958 9.57 87.75 26.00
CA LEU A 958 8.76 88.62 26.89
C LEU A 958 7.58 88.03 27.73
N HIS A 959 7.17 88.55 28.90
CA HIS A 959 7.65 89.56 29.89
C HIS A 959 6.89 89.26 31.22
N THR A 960 7.37 89.38 32.46
CA THR A 960 7.40 90.65 33.26
C THR A 960 7.75 90.34 34.76
N VAL A 961 8.90 90.82 35.27
CA VAL A 961 9.13 91.38 36.64
C VAL A 961 9.10 90.53 37.95
N GLN A 962 10.11 90.82 38.81
CA GLN A 962 10.22 90.77 40.29
C GLN A 962 10.64 89.52 41.11
N LYS A 963 11.57 89.82 42.05
CA LYS A 963 11.74 89.38 43.45
C LYS A 963 11.87 87.87 43.73
N ASN A 964 13.01 87.44 44.29
CA ASN A 964 13.43 87.57 45.69
C ASN A 964 12.61 86.71 46.67
N GLN A 965 13.33 85.88 47.43
CA GLN A 965 13.30 85.89 48.90
C GLN A 965 11.91 85.82 49.57
N LEU A 966 11.49 84.60 49.91
CA LEU A 966 11.08 84.15 51.26
C LEU A 966 10.85 82.62 51.13
N LEU A 967 11.41 81.71 51.95
CA LEU A 967 11.20 81.53 53.40
C LEU A 967 9.69 81.48 53.71
N MET A 968 9.11 80.35 54.12
CA MET A 968 9.37 79.81 55.45
C MET A 968 8.77 78.41 55.64
N MET A 969 9.33 77.69 56.63
CA MET A 969 8.66 76.78 57.58
C MET A 969 7.89 75.56 57.02
N THR A 970 8.29 74.31 57.32
CA THR A 970 8.15 73.60 58.63
C THR A 970 6.74 73.64 59.22
N PRO A 971 6.22 72.55 59.84
CA PRO A 971 7.00 71.46 60.45
C PRO A 971 6.61 70.07 59.89
N ASN A 972 7.43 69.00 59.91
CA ASN A 972 8.55 68.58 60.78
C ASN A 972 8.13 68.28 62.24
N SER A 973 9.01 67.66 63.03
CA SER A 973 8.86 67.33 64.47
C SER A 973 7.63 66.46 64.85
N LEU A 974 7.77 65.27 65.44
CA LEU A 974 8.33 64.93 66.78
C LEU A 974 7.42 65.35 67.95
N GLY A 975 7.35 64.49 68.96
CA GLY A 975 6.32 64.50 70.02
C GLY A 975 5.18 63.54 69.65
N ARG A 976 5.08 62.30 70.20
CA ARG A 976 5.63 61.70 71.43
C ARG A 976 5.04 62.34 72.71
N THR A 977 4.59 61.48 73.64
CA THR A 977 3.87 61.81 74.91
C THR A 977 2.54 62.56 74.74
N ALA A 978 1.54 62.43 75.63
CA ALA A 978 1.39 61.55 76.81
C ALA A 978 0.43 60.37 76.46
N VAL A 979 0.48 59.15 77.04
CA VAL A 979 0.70 58.71 78.44
C VAL A 979 -0.49 59.07 79.35
N ILE A 980 -0.74 58.25 80.39
CA ILE A 980 -1.75 58.37 81.46
C ILE A 980 -3.13 57.77 81.14
N LYS A 981 -3.78 56.93 81.98
CA LYS A 981 -3.40 56.04 83.12
C LYS A 981 -4.56 54.99 83.22
N SER A 982 -4.35 53.67 83.21
CA SER A 982 -3.85 52.76 84.27
C SER A 982 -4.85 52.43 85.41
N PHE A 983 -4.68 51.24 86.01
CA PHE A 983 -5.50 50.59 87.06
C PHE A 983 -6.83 49.97 86.55
N ILE A 984 -7.07 48.65 86.58
CA ILE A 984 -6.77 47.53 87.51
C ILE A 984 -7.70 47.48 88.74
N LYS A 985 -8.63 46.52 88.75
CA LYS A 985 -8.70 45.44 89.78
C LYS A 985 -9.60 44.27 89.34
N HIS A 986 -9.50 43.16 90.08
CA HIS A 986 -10.04 41.83 89.74
C HIS A 986 -11.55 41.70 89.89
N THR A 987 -12.15 40.77 89.12
CA THR A 987 -13.05 39.75 89.72
C THR A 987 -13.16 38.46 88.87
N THR A 988 -13.48 37.39 89.61
CA THR A 988 -13.74 35.96 89.31
C THR A 988 -14.41 35.61 87.96
N PRO A 989 -14.08 34.46 87.33
CA PRO A 989 -14.65 34.07 86.03
C PRO A 989 -16.08 33.50 86.11
N MET A 990 -16.94 33.89 85.17
CA MET A 990 -18.22 33.22 84.92
C MET A 990 -18.07 32.09 83.89
N LYS A 991 -18.76 30.97 84.11
CA LYS A 991 -18.89 29.88 83.13
C LYS A 991 -19.77 30.35 81.97
N ILE A 992 -19.25 30.36 80.75
CA ILE A 992 -20.02 30.54 79.51
C ILE A 992 -20.16 29.19 78.83
N ASP A 993 -21.38 28.84 78.45
CA ASP A 993 -21.74 27.53 77.90
C ASP A 993 -21.01 27.17 76.59
N SER A 994 -20.82 25.87 76.38
CA SER A 994 -20.13 25.30 75.21
C SER A 994 -20.87 25.62 73.91
N LYS A 995 -22.21 25.50 73.87
CA LYS A 995 -23.00 25.70 72.64
C LYS A 995 -22.89 27.13 72.12
N THR A 996 -22.87 28.12 73.01
CA THR A 996 -22.66 29.54 72.66
C THR A 996 -21.30 29.76 72.00
N LYS A 997 -20.27 29.06 72.48
CA LYS A 997 -18.88 29.18 72.00
C LYS A 997 -18.65 28.52 70.64
N GLU A 998 -19.51 27.57 70.25
CA GLU A 998 -19.48 26.95 68.92
C GLU A 998 -20.30 27.73 67.90
N ARG A 999 -21.45 28.32 68.27
CA ARG A 999 -22.18 29.24 67.39
C ARG A 999 -21.31 30.39 66.89
N TYR A 1000 -20.59 31.06 67.81
CA TYR A 1000 -19.65 32.13 67.44
C TYR A 1000 -18.50 31.68 66.52
N LYS A 1001 -18.06 30.42 66.59
CA LYS A 1001 -17.08 29.86 65.63
C LYS A 1001 -17.72 29.62 64.26
N LEU A 1002 -18.95 29.10 64.22
CA LEU A 1002 -19.65 28.78 62.98
C LEU A 1002 -20.00 30.05 62.19
N GLU A 1003 -20.44 31.11 62.88
CA GLU A 1003 -20.66 32.43 62.29
C GLU A 1003 -19.36 33.06 61.78
N ALA A 1004 -18.26 32.97 62.56
CA ALA A 1004 -16.96 33.43 62.12
C ALA A 1004 -16.42 32.65 60.90
N LEU A 1005 -16.76 31.36 60.76
CA LEU A 1005 -16.39 30.56 59.61
C LEU A 1005 -17.20 30.95 58.36
N LYS A 1006 -18.53 31.05 58.48
CA LYS A 1006 -19.42 31.53 57.39
C LYS A 1006 -19.00 32.90 56.88
N LYS A 1007 -18.78 33.86 57.78
CA LYS A 1007 -18.37 35.23 57.44
C LYS A 1007 -17.00 35.28 56.75
N LYS A 1008 -16.13 34.29 56.97
CA LYS A 1008 -14.86 34.15 56.25
C LYS A 1008 -15.04 33.53 54.86
N GLN A 1009 -15.96 32.56 54.70
CA GLN A 1009 -16.32 32.00 53.39
C GLN A 1009 -16.98 33.07 52.50
N GLU A 1010 -17.90 33.88 53.04
CA GLU A 1010 -18.51 35.01 52.33
C GLU A 1010 -17.45 36.01 51.83
N GLN A 1011 -16.45 36.35 52.65
CA GLN A 1011 -15.33 37.22 52.23
C GLN A 1011 -14.41 36.60 51.18
N GLU A 1012 -14.26 35.27 51.14
CA GLU A 1012 -13.49 34.58 50.11
C GLU A 1012 -14.29 34.48 48.79
N GLU A 1013 -15.60 34.24 48.85
CA GLU A 1013 -16.49 34.34 47.68
C GLU A 1013 -16.57 35.75 47.09
N GLU A 1014 -16.70 36.79 47.92
CA GLU A 1014 -16.75 38.19 47.48
C GLU A 1014 -15.44 38.60 46.79
N ARG A 1015 -14.29 38.14 47.34
CA ARG A 1015 -12.98 38.29 46.69
C ARG A 1015 -12.88 37.56 45.35
N MET A 1016 -13.41 36.33 45.26
CA MET A 1016 -13.42 35.57 44.00
C MET A 1016 -14.31 36.23 42.95
N LYS A 1017 -15.52 36.66 43.31
CA LYS A 1017 -16.45 37.42 42.45
C LYS A 1017 -15.78 38.69 41.92
N LYS A 1018 -15.12 39.47 42.79
CA LYS A 1018 -14.39 40.69 42.39
C LYS A 1018 -13.21 40.39 41.46
N MET A 1019 -12.46 39.31 41.71
CA MET A 1019 -11.34 38.89 40.84
C MET A 1019 -11.83 38.42 39.47
N GLU A 1020 -12.97 37.73 39.40
CA GLU A 1020 -13.61 37.35 38.13
C GLU A 1020 -14.13 38.57 37.37
N GLU A 1021 -14.70 39.55 38.05
CA GLU A 1021 -15.19 40.80 37.46
C GLU A 1021 -14.04 41.64 36.88
N ASP A 1022 -12.92 41.80 37.60
CA ASP A 1022 -11.70 42.45 37.10
C ASP A 1022 -11.08 41.67 35.93
N LYS A 1023 -11.19 40.33 35.93
CA LYS A 1023 -10.76 39.48 34.80
C LYS A 1023 -11.65 39.67 33.57
N LYS A 1024 -12.97 39.75 33.73
CA LYS A 1024 -13.93 40.12 32.68
C LYS A 1024 -13.61 41.50 32.11
N LYS A 1025 -13.47 42.54 32.95
CA LYS A 1025 -13.13 43.90 32.53
C LYS A 1025 -11.82 43.97 31.72
N LYS A 1026 -10.77 43.26 32.15
CA LYS A 1026 -9.51 43.16 31.37
C LYS A 1026 -9.69 42.42 30.04
N GLN A 1027 -10.49 41.35 30.01
CA GLN A 1027 -10.76 40.59 28.78
C GLN A 1027 -11.61 41.40 27.78
N GLU A 1028 -12.52 42.22 28.27
CA GLU A 1028 -13.34 43.15 27.51
C GLU A 1028 -12.54 44.37 26.99
N GLU A 1029 -11.64 44.92 27.80
CA GLU A 1029 -10.69 45.95 27.36
C GLU A 1029 -9.76 45.42 26.26
N LEU A 1030 -9.30 44.17 26.39
CA LEU A 1030 -8.51 43.49 25.35
C LEU A 1030 -9.31 43.22 24.06
N LYS A 1031 -10.59 42.82 24.17
CA LYS A 1031 -11.49 42.78 23.00
C LYS A 1031 -11.60 44.15 22.34
N ARG A 1032 -11.93 45.21 23.09
CA ARG A 1032 -12.07 46.57 22.55
C ARG A 1032 -10.79 47.04 21.84
N LYS A 1033 -9.61 46.75 22.39
CA LYS A 1033 -8.30 47.05 21.75
C LYS A 1033 -8.03 46.19 20.50
N ARG A 1034 -8.50 44.94 20.45
CA ARG A 1034 -8.45 44.09 19.25
C ARG A 1034 -9.38 44.64 18.17
N ASP A 1035 -10.60 45.01 18.52
CA ASP A 1035 -11.62 45.50 17.59
C ASP A 1035 -11.25 46.89 17.05
N GLU A 1036 -10.65 47.75 17.88
CA GLU A 1036 -10.09 49.04 17.44
C GLU A 1036 -8.92 48.86 16.46
N ARG A 1037 -8.01 47.90 16.71
CA ARG A 1037 -6.97 47.52 15.75
C ARG A 1037 -7.56 46.97 14.46
N LEU A 1038 -8.58 46.11 14.54
CA LEU A 1038 -9.24 45.51 13.39
C LEU A 1038 -9.93 46.57 12.52
N ARG A 1039 -10.60 47.56 13.14
CA ARG A 1039 -11.16 48.73 12.42
C ARG A 1039 -10.09 49.56 11.73
N ARG A 1040 -8.95 49.83 12.37
CA ARG A 1040 -7.83 50.56 11.74
C ARG A 1040 -7.21 49.78 10.57
N VAL A 1041 -7.10 48.45 10.67
CA VAL A 1041 -6.67 47.59 9.55
C VAL A 1041 -7.72 47.57 8.43
N PHE A 1042 -9.01 47.56 8.75
CA PHE A 1042 -10.09 47.64 7.76
C PHE A 1042 -10.11 48.98 7.03
N GLU A 1043 -10.00 50.10 7.75
CA GLU A 1043 -9.82 51.43 7.13
C GLU A 1043 -8.56 51.54 6.28
N ALA A 1044 -7.46 50.91 6.70
CA ALA A 1044 -6.23 50.86 5.91
C ALA A 1044 -6.44 50.06 4.62
N LYS A 1045 -7.08 48.89 4.68
CA LYS A 1045 -7.45 48.09 3.51
C LYS A 1045 -8.38 48.86 2.57
N VAL A 1046 -9.45 49.47 3.05
CA VAL A 1046 -10.36 50.28 2.20
C VAL A 1046 -9.62 51.46 1.54
N LYS A 1047 -8.66 52.10 2.24
CA LYS A 1047 -7.82 53.18 1.67
C LYS A 1047 -6.72 52.67 0.74
N GLU A 1048 -6.40 51.39 0.75
CA GLU A 1048 -5.47 50.74 -0.16
C GLU A 1048 -6.21 50.22 -1.40
N GLU A 1049 -7.34 49.55 -1.21
CA GLU A 1049 -8.31 49.13 -2.22
C GLU A 1049 -8.80 50.31 -3.07
N GLN A 1050 -9.13 51.45 -2.46
CA GLN A 1050 -9.45 52.69 -3.22
C GLN A 1050 -8.28 53.19 -4.07
N LYS A 1051 -7.04 53.11 -3.58
CA LYS A 1051 -5.84 53.47 -4.37
C LYS A 1051 -5.54 52.44 -5.44
N GLU A 1052 -5.85 51.17 -5.20
CA GLU A 1052 -5.69 50.09 -6.16
C GLU A 1052 -6.75 50.17 -7.25
N GLU A 1053 -7.99 50.54 -6.94
CA GLU A 1053 -9.03 50.84 -7.92
C GLU A 1053 -8.71 52.11 -8.73
N GLU A 1054 -8.13 53.14 -8.11
CA GLU A 1054 -7.64 54.34 -8.81
C GLU A 1054 -6.45 54.02 -9.72
N LYS A 1055 -5.52 53.16 -9.27
CA LYS A 1055 -4.45 52.59 -10.12
C LYS A 1055 -5.06 51.75 -11.25
N LYS A 1056 -6.07 50.92 -10.97
CA LYS A 1056 -6.74 50.05 -11.94
C LYS A 1056 -7.41 50.87 -13.03
N LYS A 1057 -8.14 51.94 -12.68
CA LYS A 1057 -8.70 52.91 -13.63
C LYS A 1057 -7.61 53.62 -14.46
N LYS A 1058 -6.45 53.93 -13.87
CA LYS A 1058 -5.29 54.50 -14.58
C LYS A 1058 -4.54 53.48 -15.47
N ILE A 1059 -4.61 52.20 -15.15
CA ILE A 1059 -4.10 51.09 -15.97
C ILE A 1059 -5.08 50.81 -17.11
N GLU A 1060 -6.38 50.76 -16.82
CA GLU A 1060 -7.49 50.56 -17.76
C GLU A 1060 -7.54 51.67 -18.82
N GLN A 1061 -7.37 52.95 -18.44
CA GLN A 1061 -7.19 54.05 -19.40
C GLN A 1061 -5.95 53.89 -20.28
N LYS A 1062 -4.85 53.33 -19.75
CA LYS A 1062 -3.64 53.03 -20.54
C LYS A 1062 -3.81 51.79 -21.42
N MET A 1063 -4.54 50.78 -20.97
CA MET A 1063 -4.87 49.59 -21.75
C MET A 1063 -5.80 49.99 -22.90
N ALA A 1064 -6.85 50.79 -22.69
CA ALA A 1064 -7.68 51.33 -23.76
C ALA A 1064 -6.87 52.09 -24.84
N GLN A 1065 -5.87 52.90 -24.43
CA GLN A 1065 -4.96 53.59 -25.38
C GLN A 1065 -3.96 52.65 -26.07
N ILE A 1066 -3.61 51.52 -25.45
CA ILE A 1066 -2.80 50.46 -26.04
C ILE A 1066 -3.67 49.59 -26.98
N ASP A 1067 -4.94 49.40 -26.65
CA ASP A 1067 -5.89 48.57 -27.38
C ASP A 1067 -6.40 49.28 -28.63
N GLU A 1068 -6.69 50.58 -28.61
CA GLU A 1068 -6.95 51.37 -29.83
C GLU A 1068 -5.75 51.31 -30.82
N LYS A 1069 -4.53 51.26 -30.25
CA LYS A 1069 -3.26 51.17 -30.99
C LYS A 1069 -2.96 49.75 -31.45
N ASN A 1070 -3.40 48.74 -30.71
CA ASN A 1070 -3.33 47.33 -31.07
C ASN A 1070 -4.42 46.96 -32.08
N ASP A 1071 -5.61 47.56 -32.06
CA ASP A 1071 -6.68 47.31 -33.03
C ASP A 1071 -6.30 47.80 -34.42
N LYS A 1072 -5.63 48.95 -34.54
CA LYS A 1072 -4.99 49.38 -35.80
C LYS A 1072 -3.97 48.36 -36.30
N ARG A 1073 -3.14 47.79 -35.41
CA ARG A 1073 -2.20 46.70 -35.77
C ARG A 1073 -2.91 45.38 -36.09
N GLN A 1074 -3.94 45.01 -35.34
CA GLN A 1074 -4.74 43.81 -35.57
C GLN A 1074 -5.57 43.93 -36.84
N ALA A 1075 -5.95 45.12 -37.31
CA ALA A 1075 -6.59 45.29 -38.61
C ALA A 1075 -5.61 44.93 -39.75
N GLU A 1076 -4.38 45.46 -39.71
CA GLU A 1076 -3.32 45.06 -40.65
C GLU A 1076 -2.96 43.57 -40.53
N GLU A 1077 -2.90 43.04 -39.30
CA GLU A 1077 -2.53 41.65 -39.06
C GLU A 1077 -3.67 40.67 -39.41
N LYS A 1078 -4.94 41.02 -39.19
CA LYS A 1078 -6.11 40.25 -39.65
C LYS A 1078 -6.23 40.26 -41.17
N ALA A 1079 -5.82 41.33 -41.85
CA ALA A 1079 -5.69 41.33 -43.31
C ALA A 1079 -4.61 40.34 -43.78
N LYS A 1080 -3.41 40.37 -43.17
CA LYS A 1080 -2.31 39.43 -43.46
C LYS A 1080 -2.68 37.98 -43.11
N LYS A 1081 -3.34 37.75 -41.98
CA LYS A 1081 -3.82 36.44 -41.52
C LYS A 1081 -4.95 35.89 -42.40
N LYS A 1082 -5.87 36.71 -42.92
CA LYS A 1082 -6.86 36.25 -43.93
C LYS A 1082 -6.18 35.74 -45.21
N VAL A 1083 -5.12 36.40 -45.67
CA VAL A 1083 -4.35 35.93 -46.84
C VAL A 1083 -3.57 34.64 -46.52
N ALA A 1084 -3.01 34.51 -45.31
CA ALA A 1084 -2.33 33.29 -44.88
C ALA A 1084 -3.30 32.10 -44.71
N VAL A 1085 -4.42 32.28 -44.01
CA VAL A 1085 -5.45 31.25 -43.78
C VAL A 1085 -6.00 30.74 -45.11
N LYS A 1086 -6.39 31.62 -46.04
CA LYS A 1086 -6.90 31.18 -47.35
C LYS A 1086 -5.88 30.34 -48.13
N ARG A 1087 -4.59 30.68 -48.02
CA ARG A 1087 -3.48 29.94 -48.67
C ARG A 1087 -3.16 28.61 -47.96
N GLN A 1088 -3.50 28.50 -46.68
CA GLN A 1088 -3.38 27.28 -45.88
C GLN A 1088 -4.58 26.34 -46.11
N GLU A 1089 -5.79 26.89 -46.24
CA GLU A 1089 -7.00 26.18 -46.69
C GLU A 1089 -6.81 25.56 -48.09
N GLU A 1090 -6.25 26.30 -49.04
CA GLU A 1090 -5.87 25.75 -50.36
C GLU A 1090 -4.84 24.61 -50.25
N LEU A 1091 -3.88 24.72 -49.33
CA LEU A 1091 -2.85 23.69 -49.12
C LEU A 1091 -3.45 22.42 -48.48
N GLU A 1092 -4.38 22.57 -47.53
CA GLU A 1092 -5.09 21.46 -46.90
C GLU A 1092 -6.09 20.79 -47.85
N LEU A 1093 -6.80 21.56 -48.68
CA LEU A 1093 -7.67 21.01 -49.72
C LEU A 1093 -6.84 20.17 -50.70
N LYS A 1094 -5.67 20.66 -51.10
CA LYS A 1094 -4.73 19.94 -51.97
C LYS A 1094 -4.17 18.67 -51.31
N LYS A 1095 -3.83 18.73 -50.02
CA LYS A 1095 -3.42 17.54 -49.24
C LYS A 1095 -4.54 16.51 -49.13
N LYS A 1096 -5.78 16.93 -48.85
CA LYS A 1096 -6.96 16.03 -48.77
C LYS A 1096 -7.22 15.34 -50.11
N LEU A 1097 -7.14 16.07 -51.23
CA LEU A 1097 -7.24 15.48 -52.58
C LEU A 1097 -6.10 14.49 -52.87
N GLU A 1098 -4.87 14.77 -52.44
CA GLU A 1098 -3.73 13.85 -52.61
C GLU A 1098 -3.86 12.60 -51.72
N GLU A 1099 -4.37 12.74 -50.51
CA GLU A 1099 -4.62 11.61 -49.59
C GLU A 1099 -5.79 10.75 -50.08
N GLU A 1100 -6.88 11.35 -50.56
CA GLU A 1100 -8.00 10.64 -51.17
C GLU A 1100 -7.56 9.88 -52.44
N ALA A 1101 -6.69 10.48 -53.26
CA ALA A 1101 -6.08 9.80 -54.41
C ALA A 1101 -5.18 8.62 -53.98
N LYS A 1102 -4.47 8.72 -52.84
CA LYS A 1102 -3.71 7.60 -52.26
C LYS A 1102 -4.64 6.51 -51.73
N ARG A 1103 -5.72 6.85 -51.02
CA ARG A 1103 -6.74 5.89 -50.54
C ARG A 1103 -7.40 5.14 -51.71
N LYS A 1104 -7.76 5.84 -52.79
CA LYS A 1104 -8.31 5.23 -54.01
C LYS A 1104 -7.32 4.27 -54.70
N LYS A 1105 -6.02 4.61 -54.75
CA LYS A 1105 -4.98 3.70 -55.25
C LYS A 1105 -4.79 2.46 -54.36
N ILE A 1106 -4.86 2.61 -53.04
CA ILE A 1106 -4.79 1.48 -52.09
C ILE A 1106 -6.01 0.55 -52.29
N GLN A 1107 -7.22 1.12 -52.42
CA GLN A 1107 -8.42 0.32 -52.72
C GLN A 1107 -8.33 -0.43 -54.05
N GLN A 1108 -7.84 0.20 -55.12
CA GLN A 1108 -7.60 -0.49 -56.39
C GLN A 1108 -6.59 -1.64 -56.26
N ALA A 1109 -5.47 -1.42 -55.56
CA ALA A 1109 -4.46 -2.46 -55.35
C ALA A 1109 -4.99 -3.62 -54.48
N GLU A 1110 -5.86 -3.34 -53.50
CA GLU A 1110 -6.51 -4.37 -52.69
C GLU A 1110 -7.56 -5.16 -53.50
N GLU A 1111 -8.30 -4.49 -54.38
CA GLU A 1111 -9.26 -5.11 -55.29
C GLU A 1111 -8.59 -5.97 -56.37
N GLU A 1112 -7.49 -5.50 -56.98
CA GLU A 1112 -6.64 -6.31 -57.86
C GLU A 1112 -6.09 -7.54 -57.13
N LYS A 1113 -5.62 -7.39 -55.88
CA LYS A 1113 -5.15 -8.52 -55.06
C LYS A 1113 -6.27 -9.54 -54.82
N ARG A 1114 -7.49 -9.10 -54.48
CA ARG A 1114 -8.65 -9.99 -54.31
C ARG A 1114 -9.01 -10.71 -55.63
N GLN A 1115 -8.90 -10.05 -56.77
CA GLN A 1115 -9.09 -10.69 -58.08
C GLN A 1115 -8.01 -11.72 -58.40
N GLN A 1116 -6.74 -11.45 -58.05
CA GLN A 1116 -5.65 -12.42 -58.19
C GLN A 1116 -5.83 -13.65 -57.27
N GLU A 1117 -6.23 -13.46 -56.01
CA GLU A 1117 -6.54 -14.57 -55.09
C GLU A 1117 -7.72 -15.41 -55.60
N LEU A 1118 -8.76 -14.79 -56.17
CA LEU A 1118 -9.92 -15.50 -56.72
C LEU A 1118 -9.58 -16.26 -58.01
N LEU A 1119 -8.68 -15.74 -58.84
CA LEU A 1119 -8.09 -16.46 -60.00
C LEU A 1119 -7.19 -17.62 -59.58
N ALA A 1120 -6.36 -17.44 -58.54
CA ALA A 1120 -5.54 -18.51 -57.97
C ALA A 1120 -6.40 -19.64 -57.39
N LYS A 1121 -7.48 -19.29 -56.69
CA LYS A 1121 -8.44 -20.26 -56.14
C LYS A 1121 -9.16 -21.07 -57.22
N LYS A 1122 -9.58 -20.43 -58.33
CA LYS A 1122 -10.12 -21.14 -59.51
C LYS A 1122 -9.11 -22.10 -60.14
N LYS A 1123 -7.82 -21.72 -60.25
CA LYS A 1123 -6.78 -22.63 -60.75
C LYS A 1123 -6.61 -23.86 -59.83
N ALA A 1124 -6.63 -23.66 -58.52
CA ALA A 1124 -6.56 -24.77 -57.56
C ALA A 1124 -7.77 -25.72 -57.69
N GLU A 1125 -8.98 -25.20 -57.89
CA GLU A 1125 -10.18 -26.01 -58.15
C GLU A 1125 -10.10 -26.77 -59.49
N GLU A 1126 -9.61 -26.16 -60.57
CA GLU A 1126 -9.36 -26.88 -61.83
C GLU A 1126 -8.30 -27.99 -61.68
N GLU A 1127 -7.23 -27.73 -60.93
CA GLU A 1127 -6.16 -28.69 -60.70
C GLU A 1127 -6.63 -29.86 -59.81
N GLU A 1128 -7.47 -29.60 -58.81
CA GLU A 1128 -8.11 -30.66 -58.03
C GLU A 1128 -9.10 -31.48 -58.88
N GLN A 1129 -9.88 -30.84 -59.76
CA GLN A 1129 -10.75 -31.57 -60.70
C GLN A 1129 -9.96 -32.44 -61.69
N ARG A 1130 -8.80 -31.97 -62.17
CA ARG A 1130 -7.88 -32.78 -62.99
C ARG A 1130 -7.31 -33.95 -62.19
N ALA A 1131 -6.92 -33.74 -60.94
CA ALA A 1131 -6.43 -34.81 -60.05
C ALA A 1131 -7.53 -35.87 -59.78
N ARG A 1132 -8.78 -35.45 -59.52
CA ARG A 1132 -9.93 -36.36 -59.35
C ARG A 1132 -10.18 -37.19 -60.61
N LYS A 1133 -10.22 -36.58 -61.80
CA LYS A 1133 -10.37 -37.30 -63.09
C LYS A 1133 -9.21 -38.27 -63.35
N LEU A 1134 -7.98 -37.92 -62.97
CA LEU A 1134 -6.83 -38.83 -63.09
C LEU A 1134 -6.93 -40.02 -62.13
N ALA A 1135 -7.48 -39.82 -60.92
CA ALA A 1135 -7.74 -40.89 -59.96
C ALA A 1135 -8.87 -41.83 -60.41
N GLU A 1136 -9.95 -41.30 -61.00
CA GLU A 1136 -11.00 -42.11 -61.62
C GLU A 1136 -10.48 -42.92 -62.82
N ALA A 1137 -9.66 -42.30 -63.69
CA ALA A 1137 -9.03 -43.00 -64.80
C ALA A 1137 -8.10 -44.13 -64.34
N ARG A 1138 -7.36 -43.94 -63.23
CA ARG A 1138 -6.58 -45.02 -62.60
C ARG A 1138 -7.46 -46.14 -62.07
N ARG A 1139 -8.53 -45.83 -61.32
CA ARG A 1139 -9.49 -46.83 -60.84
C ARG A 1139 -10.14 -47.62 -61.97
N ALA A 1140 -10.51 -46.97 -63.08
CA ALA A 1140 -11.06 -47.64 -64.26
C ALA A 1140 -10.05 -48.56 -64.96
N LEU A 1141 -8.76 -48.21 -64.96
CA LEU A 1141 -7.69 -49.07 -65.47
C LEU A 1141 -7.42 -50.27 -64.54
N GLU A 1142 -7.50 -50.05 -63.23
CA GLU A 1142 -7.32 -51.06 -62.18
C GLU A 1142 -8.46 -52.09 -62.19
N LEU A 1143 -9.70 -51.62 -62.30
CA LEU A 1143 -10.90 -52.45 -62.42
C LEU A 1143 -10.93 -53.21 -63.78
N LYS A 1144 -10.38 -52.62 -64.86
CA LYS A 1144 -10.09 -53.37 -66.10
C LYS A 1144 -9.09 -54.51 -65.88
N ARG A 1145 -8.01 -54.27 -65.13
CA ARG A 1145 -7.02 -55.31 -64.79
C ARG A 1145 -7.58 -56.40 -63.88
N GLU A 1146 -8.55 -56.09 -63.02
CA GLU A 1146 -9.29 -57.11 -62.28
C GLU A 1146 -10.20 -57.93 -63.20
N GLN A 1147 -10.93 -57.31 -64.13
CA GLN A 1147 -11.73 -58.04 -65.13
C GLN A 1147 -10.87 -58.89 -66.08
N GLU A 1148 -9.64 -58.46 -66.38
CA GLU A 1148 -8.65 -59.20 -67.16
C GLU A 1148 -8.15 -60.42 -66.37
N ARG A 1149 -7.80 -60.26 -65.09
CA ARG A 1149 -7.48 -61.37 -64.17
C ARG A 1149 -8.66 -62.33 -63.95
N GLU A 1150 -9.89 -61.83 -63.90
CA GLU A 1150 -11.09 -62.68 -63.80
C GLU A 1150 -11.30 -63.50 -65.09
N ARG A 1151 -11.01 -62.93 -66.27
CA ARG A 1151 -11.00 -63.68 -67.53
C ARG A 1151 -9.90 -64.75 -67.52
N ASP A 1152 -8.70 -64.42 -67.09
CA ASP A 1152 -7.61 -65.39 -66.98
C ASP A 1152 -7.96 -66.53 -66.00
N ARG A 1153 -8.62 -66.22 -64.88
CA ARG A 1153 -9.10 -67.25 -63.94
C ARG A 1153 -10.18 -68.15 -64.54
N ARG A 1154 -11.16 -67.56 -65.24
CA ARG A 1154 -12.21 -68.31 -65.96
C ARG A 1154 -11.69 -69.06 -67.20
N ALA A 1155 -10.52 -68.68 -67.74
CA ALA A 1155 -9.79 -69.47 -68.74
C ALA A 1155 -9.03 -70.64 -68.10
N GLY A 1156 -8.43 -70.46 -66.92
CA GLY A 1156 -7.78 -71.53 -66.15
C GLY A 1156 -8.75 -72.58 -65.62
N GLU A 1157 -9.98 -72.20 -65.28
CA GLU A 1157 -11.07 -73.11 -64.90
C GLU A 1157 -11.65 -73.90 -66.10
N GLY A 1158 -11.10 -73.72 -67.32
CA GLY A 1158 -11.55 -74.36 -68.57
C GLY A 1158 -10.77 -75.60 -69.04
N THR A 1159 -9.69 -76.00 -68.37
CA THR A 1159 -8.81 -77.11 -68.83
C THR A 1159 -8.48 -78.15 -67.75
N THR A 1160 -9.50 -78.89 -67.31
CA THR A 1160 -9.30 -80.16 -66.57
C THR A 1160 -10.34 -81.22 -66.99
N SER A 1161 -10.24 -81.69 -68.23
CA SER A 1161 -10.92 -82.90 -68.71
C SER A 1161 -10.03 -83.59 -69.74
N CYS A 1162 -9.89 -84.92 -69.63
CA CYS A 1162 -8.77 -85.72 -70.16
C CYS A 1162 -7.40 -85.28 -69.57
N TYR A 1163 -6.73 -86.07 -68.72
CA TYR A 1163 -6.84 -87.51 -68.41
C TYR A 1163 -6.92 -87.79 -66.91
#